data_AF-A0A942BH85-F1
#
_entry.id   AF-A0A942BH85-F1
#
_cell.length_a   1.000
_cell.length_b   1.000
_cell.length_c   1.000
_cell.angle_alpha   90.00
_cell.angle_beta   90.00
_cell.angle_gamma   90.00
#
_symmetry.space_group_name_H-M   'P 1'
#
loop_
_entity.id
_entity.type
_entity.pdbx_description
1 polymer ?
#
loop_
_entity_poly.entity_id
_entity_poly.type
_entity_poly.pdbx_seq_one_letter_code
_entity_poly.pdbx_strand_id
1 'polypeptide(L)'
;MADSPLLQALAERILVWDGAMGTQIHAAQLGAQDYVLPSVGIAEVDAASQRLDGKVLDGCSEVINFTRPDVIEQIHRNYFLAGADIVETNTFGSTSIVLGEYDVPELDYAVAKQAGSIARKVADELSTASRPRFVVGAIGPGTKLISLGQATWEELERTYMRAFIGLIESGVDALMLETLQDLLMVKAGIVAANRAMAETERKIPLIVQVTMEQTGTMLLGSEIGAALNMLEAFPSVVAIGLNCATGPVEMAEHVRFLGNHSTRPISVQPNAGLPVMEGGRAVYKLAPAELARHHERFTSEFGVAMAGGCCGTTPEHIRAVAEAVGGKPHTSSAHWMKVRKLFPGFNFELKTPEQGEALSLVGCSSLYQFQPYKQDSSFLIVGERTNANGSKSFRDMLAVENWDGLTELAREQEAEGSHLIDVCAAYVGRDEVSDMRHLLFHYNRQVQIPIMIDSTEVPVIEASLQSVAGKPIINSINFEDGGDRLEKVLALCQKYGAAVVALTIDEEGMAKSAQRKAEIAERILERTRAYGLPDHDVFMDCLTFTLGSGDEEFRRAAIETIDAIELVLKKHPKVNSILGVSNISFGLKPSARQILNSAFLHYAREAGLTSAIVHFSKIIPENKIDPEIWKIASDLVYDRREFAAV
;
A
#
# COMPACT_ATOMS: atom_id res chain seq x y z
N MET A 1 -18.84 3.74 10.96
CA MET A 1 -17.77 2.86 11.51
C MET A 1 -17.71 2.88 13.04
N ALA A 2 -17.73 4.04 13.72
CA ALA A 2 -17.60 4.11 15.19
C ALA A 2 -18.64 3.28 15.99
N ASP A 3 -19.84 3.07 15.43
CA ASP A 3 -20.90 2.27 16.05
C ASP A 3 -20.84 0.77 15.70
N SER A 4 -19.77 0.31 15.05
CA SER A 4 -19.59 -1.11 14.70
C SER A 4 -19.47 -1.97 15.97
N PRO A 5 -20.37 -2.94 16.19
CA PRO A 5 -20.29 -3.83 17.35
C PRO A 5 -19.01 -4.68 17.36
N LEU A 6 -18.51 -5.06 16.18
CA LEU A 6 -17.22 -5.75 16.03
C LEU A 6 -16.08 -4.89 16.57
N LEU A 7 -16.00 -3.63 16.16
CA LEU A 7 -14.93 -2.72 16.61
C LEU A 7 -15.04 -2.41 18.10
N GLN A 8 -16.25 -2.32 18.65
CA GLN A 8 -16.45 -2.17 20.10
C GLN A 8 -15.92 -3.38 20.86
N ALA A 9 -16.25 -4.59 20.42
CA ALA A 9 -15.71 -5.82 21.02
C ALA A 9 -14.19 -5.90 20.88
N LEU A 10 -13.65 -5.57 19.70
CA LEU A 10 -12.21 -5.51 19.44
C LEU A 10 -11.51 -4.47 20.31
N ALA A 11 -12.17 -3.37 20.66
CA ALA A 11 -11.62 -2.37 21.54
C ALA A 11 -11.43 -2.85 22.99
N GLU A 12 -12.22 -3.83 23.43
CA GLU A 12 -12.28 -4.27 24.83
C GLU A 12 -11.43 -5.51 25.09
N ARG A 13 -11.42 -6.45 24.15
CA ARG A 13 -10.87 -7.79 24.35
C ARG A 13 -10.27 -8.38 23.09
N ILE A 14 -9.43 -9.39 23.27
CA ILE A 14 -8.94 -10.24 22.19
C ILE A 14 -10.12 -11.02 21.61
N LEU A 15 -10.29 -10.94 20.29
CA LEU A 15 -11.29 -11.70 19.54
C LEU A 15 -10.66 -12.95 18.92
N VAL A 16 -11.46 -14.00 18.82
CA VAL A 16 -11.01 -15.28 18.28
C VAL A 16 -11.64 -15.51 16.92
N TRP A 17 -10.81 -15.69 15.89
CA TRP A 17 -11.25 -16.14 14.57
C TRP A 17 -11.55 -17.64 14.59
N ASP A 18 -12.26 -18.09 13.57
CA ASP A 18 -12.40 -19.51 13.27
C ASP A 18 -11.10 -20.10 12.69
N GLY A 19 -11.23 -21.32 12.16
CA GLY A 19 -10.17 -22.05 11.49
C GLY A 19 -10.51 -22.26 10.01
N ALA A 20 -9.77 -23.14 9.34
CA ALA A 20 -9.94 -23.34 7.90
C ALA A 20 -11.36 -23.82 7.50
N MET A 21 -11.97 -23.14 6.54
CA MET A 21 -13.20 -23.57 5.85
C MET A 21 -12.92 -24.75 4.91
N GLY A 22 -11.96 -24.60 3.99
CA GLY A 22 -11.68 -25.59 2.94
C GLY A 22 -11.31 -26.97 3.46
N THR A 23 -10.51 -27.07 4.53
CA THR A 23 -10.18 -28.37 5.14
C THR A 23 -11.39 -29.03 5.80
N GLN A 24 -12.34 -28.26 6.34
CA GLN A 24 -13.58 -28.78 6.91
C GLN A 24 -14.56 -29.24 5.83
N ILE A 25 -14.62 -28.55 4.68
CA ILE A 25 -15.37 -29.01 3.50
C ILE A 25 -14.80 -30.35 3.01
N HIS A 26 -13.47 -30.47 2.89
CA HIS A 26 -12.84 -31.74 2.51
C HIS A 26 -13.12 -32.86 3.53
N ALA A 27 -13.17 -32.54 4.83
CA ALA A 27 -13.49 -33.50 5.89
C ALA A 27 -14.94 -34.00 5.84
N ALA A 28 -15.86 -33.25 5.21
CA ALA A 28 -17.25 -33.67 5.01
C ALA A 28 -17.41 -34.76 3.93
N GLN A 29 -16.33 -35.12 3.21
CA GLN A 29 -16.31 -36.21 2.22
C GLN A 29 -17.42 -36.10 1.16
N LEU A 30 -17.66 -34.87 0.68
CA LEU A 30 -18.65 -34.60 -0.37
C LEU A 30 -18.31 -35.35 -1.66
N GLY A 31 -19.35 -35.85 -2.34
CA GLY A 31 -19.22 -36.56 -3.61
C GLY A 31 -19.36 -35.62 -4.80
N ALA A 32 -19.06 -36.10 -6.01
CA ALA A 32 -19.12 -35.30 -7.24
C ALA A 32 -20.49 -34.61 -7.47
N GLN A 33 -21.59 -35.24 -7.04
CA GLN A 33 -22.93 -34.67 -7.17
C GLN A 33 -23.15 -33.43 -6.28
N ASP A 34 -22.44 -33.32 -5.17
CA ASP A 34 -22.49 -32.13 -4.30
C ASP A 34 -21.79 -30.91 -4.94
N TYR A 35 -21.09 -31.08 -6.07
CA TYR A 35 -20.44 -30.01 -6.83
C TYR A 35 -21.16 -29.70 -8.15
N VAL A 36 -22.40 -30.18 -8.33
CA VAL A 36 -23.24 -29.86 -9.49
C VAL A 36 -24.14 -28.69 -9.14
N LEU A 37 -23.96 -27.54 -9.81
CA LEU A 37 -24.71 -26.32 -9.51
C LEU A 37 -26.22 -26.53 -9.73
N PRO A 38 -27.08 -26.32 -8.71
CA PRO A 38 -28.51 -26.52 -8.82
C PRO A 38 -29.22 -25.26 -9.33
N SER A 39 -30.46 -25.42 -9.77
CA SER A 39 -31.37 -24.29 -9.92
C SER A 39 -31.96 -23.94 -8.55
N VAL A 40 -31.84 -22.67 -8.15
CA VAL A 40 -32.16 -22.15 -6.80
C VAL A 40 -33.05 -20.90 -6.84
N GLY A 41 -33.55 -20.50 -8.01
CA GLY A 41 -34.40 -19.33 -8.16
C GLY A 41 -33.65 -18.00 -8.17
N ILE A 42 -32.33 -18.05 -8.33
CA ILE A 42 -31.47 -16.88 -8.54
C ILE A 42 -31.10 -16.87 -10.02
N ALA A 43 -31.54 -15.84 -10.76
CA ALA A 43 -31.51 -15.84 -12.22
C ALA A 43 -30.13 -16.16 -12.84
N GLU A 44 -29.05 -15.59 -12.30
CA GLU A 44 -27.69 -15.87 -12.78
C GLU A 44 -27.21 -17.30 -12.46
N VAL A 45 -27.58 -17.83 -11.28
CA VAL A 45 -27.27 -19.21 -10.88
C VAL A 45 -28.06 -20.21 -11.71
N ASP A 46 -29.34 -19.95 -11.95
CA ASP A 46 -30.22 -20.79 -12.76
C ASP A 46 -29.73 -20.84 -14.22
N ALA A 47 -29.33 -19.68 -14.76
CA ALA A 47 -28.75 -19.59 -16.11
C ALA A 47 -27.43 -20.36 -16.22
N ALA A 48 -26.54 -20.24 -15.21
CA ALA A 48 -25.30 -21.00 -15.15
C ALA A 48 -25.55 -22.51 -15.02
N SER A 49 -26.46 -22.92 -14.13
CA SER A 49 -26.85 -24.32 -13.92
C SER A 49 -27.37 -24.95 -15.22
N GLN A 50 -28.26 -24.25 -15.93
CA GLN A 50 -28.77 -24.69 -17.23
C GLN A 50 -27.66 -24.79 -18.28
N ARG A 51 -26.75 -23.80 -18.35
CA ARG A 51 -25.63 -23.80 -19.29
C ARG A 51 -24.63 -24.92 -19.04
N LEU A 52 -24.41 -25.27 -17.78
CA LEU A 52 -23.48 -26.32 -17.37
C LEU A 52 -24.05 -27.74 -17.54
N ASP A 53 -25.37 -27.89 -17.62
CA ASP A 53 -26.08 -29.17 -17.88
C ASP A 53 -25.56 -30.34 -17.04
N GLY A 54 -25.50 -30.16 -15.72
CA GLY A 54 -25.04 -31.19 -14.79
C GLY A 54 -23.53 -31.39 -14.71
N LYS A 55 -22.72 -30.50 -15.32
CA LYS A 55 -21.26 -30.51 -15.15
C LYS A 55 -20.87 -30.40 -13.67
N VAL A 56 -19.94 -31.26 -13.27
CA VAL A 56 -19.34 -31.27 -11.93
C VAL A 56 -18.27 -30.18 -11.84
N LEU A 57 -18.40 -29.26 -10.88
CA LEU A 57 -17.44 -28.20 -10.60
C LEU A 57 -16.45 -28.64 -9.50
N ASP A 58 -15.69 -29.69 -9.80
CA ASP A 58 -14.84 -30.39 -8.83
C ASP A 58 -13.84 -29.45 -8.12
N GLY A 59 -13.83 -29.45 -6.80
CA GLY A 59 -12.95 -28.62 -5.98
C GLY A 59 -13.37 -27.15 -5.82
N CYS A 60 -14.45 -26.69 -6.47
CA CYS A 60 -15.00 -25.34 -6.25
C CYS A 60 -15.70 -25.29 -4.89
N SER A 61 -15.02 -24.81 -3.84
CA SER A 61 -15.60 -24.71 -2.50
C SER A 61 -16.77 -23.72 -2.44
N GLU A 62 -16.74 -22.72 -3.31
CA GLU A 62 -17.75 -21.66 -3.42
C GLU A 62 -19.11 -22.20 -3.85
N VAL A 63 -19.17 -23.24 -4.70
CA VAL A 63 -20.44 -23.83 -5.17
C VAL A 63 -21.23 -24.48 -4.03
N ILE A 64 -20.53 -24.91 -2.98
CA ILE A 64 -21.11 -25.58 -1.80
C ILE A 64 -22.11 -24.67 -1.07
N ASN A 65 -21.97 -23.34 -1.22
CA ASN A 65 -22.94 -22.37 -0.70
C ASN A 65 -24.35 -22.54 -1.30
N PHE A 66 -24.47 -23.13 -2.50
CA PHE A 66 -25.76 -23.43 -3.14
C PHE A 66 -26.14 -24.90 -3.04
N THR A 67 -25.20 -25.82 -3.21
CA THR A 67 -25.48 -27.25 -3.27
C THR A 67 -25.70 -27.87 -1.90
N ARG A 68 -24.88 -27.48 -0.92
CA ARG A 68 -24.86 -28.05 0.45
C ARG A 68 -24.71 -26.94 1.49
N PRO A 69 -25.64 -25.96 1.53
CA PRO A 69 -25.60 -24.90 2.54
C PRO A 69 -25.66 -25.46 3.97
N ASP A 70 -26.28 -26.63 4.18
CA ASP A 70 -26.32 -27.34 5.45
C ASP A 70 -24.93 -27.67 6.01
N VAL A 71 -23.98 -27.99 5.12
CA VAL A 71 -22.59 -28.31 5.50
C VAL A 71 -21.87 -27.04 5.93
N ILE A 72 -21.99 -25.95 5.17
CA ILE A 72 -21.38 -24.66 5.50
C ILE A 72 -21.95 -24.11 6.82
N GLU A 73 -23.28 -24.19 7.01
CA GLU A 73 -23.92 -23.84 8.27
C GLU A 73 -23.35 -24.63 9.45
N GLN A 74 -23.16 -25.95 9.27
CA GLN A 74 -22.62 -26.80 10.32
C GLN A 74 -21.16 -26.48 10.64
N ILE A 75 -20.35 -26.13 9.64
CA ILE A 75 -18.95 -25.72 9.85
C ILE A 75 -18.90 -24.43 10.68
N HIS A 76 -19.65 -23.40 10.32
CA HIS A 76 -19.72 -22.16 11.12
C HIS A 76 -20.20 -22.44 12.55
N ARG A 77 -21.23 -23.28 12.70
CA ARG A 77 -21.77 -23.67 14.02
C ARG A 77 -20.70 -24.35 14.86
N ASN A 78 -19.91 -25.25 14.28
CA ASN A 78 -18.82 -25.94 14.97
C ASN A 78 -17.76 -24.95 15.48
N TYR A 79 -17.38 -23.94 14.69
CA TYR A 79 -16.39 -22.95 15.12
C TYR A 79 -16.92 -22.00 16.19
N PHE A 80 -18.16 -21.53 16.08
CA PHE A 80 -18.77 -20.73 17.14
C PHE A 80 -18.91 -21.51 18.46
N LEU A 81 -19.27 -22.80 18.40
CA LEU A 81 -19.32 -23.68 19.56
C LEU A 81 -17.93 -24.01 20.11
N ALA A 82 -16.89 -24.00 19.28
CA ALA A 82 -15.51 -24.09 19.72
C ALA A 82 -15.05 -22.82 20.45
N GLY A 83 -15.72 -21.69 20.25
CA GLY A 83 -15.40 -20.43 20.94
C GLY A 83 -14.85 -19.34 20.03
N ALA A 84 -14.90 -19.50 18.71
CA ALA A 84 -14.70 -18.39 17.78
C ALA A 84 -15.69 -17.27 18.10
N ASP A 85 -15.25 -16.01 18.08
CA ASP A 85 -16.10 -14.82 18.09
C ASP A 85 -16.44 -14.36 16.67
N ILE A 86 -15.56 -14.64 15.72
CA ILE A 86 -15.65 -14.24 14.32
C ILE A 86 -15.56 -15.49 13.44
N VAL A 87 -16.38 -15.56 12.39
CA VAL A 87 -16.21 -16.54 11.30
C VAL A 87 -16.00 -15.85 9.96
N GLU A 88 -15.19 -16.46 9.12
CA GLU A 88 -14.99 -16.06 7.73
C GLU A 88 -16.05 -16.71 6.83
N THR A 89 -16.61 -15.96 5.90
CA THR A 89 -17.52 -16.51 4.88
C THR A 89 -16.78 -17.49 3.96
N ASN A 90 -17.49 -18.49 3.43
CA ASN A 90 -16.95 -19.41 2.42
C ASN A 90 -16.85 -18.71 1.05
N THR A 91 -15.94 -17.73 0.95
CA THR A 91 -15.80 -16.82 -0.20
C THR A 91 -14.36 -16.57 -0.65
N PHE A 92 -13.40 -17.37 -0.19
CA PHE A 92 -11.99 -17.23 -0.54
C PHE A 92 -11.78 -17.08 -2.06
N GLY A 93 -12.42 -17.94 -2.85
CA GLY A 93 -12.40 -17.93 -4.32
C GLY A 93 -13.57 -17.21 -4.97
N SER A 94 -14.34 -16.38 -4.25
CA SER A 94 -15.50 -15.65 -4.82
C SER A 94 -15.07 -14.46 -5.68
N THR A 95 -14.30 -14.73 -6.73
CA THR A 95 -13.91 -13.77 -7.75
C THR A 95 -14.23 -14.36 -9.11
N SER A 96 -14.63 -13.53 -10.06
CA SER A 96 -14.80 -13.91 -11.47
C SER A 96 -13.54 -14.54 -12.08
N ILE A 97 -12.36 -14.27 -11.53
CA ILE A 97 -11.09 -14.87 -11.95
C ILE A 97 -11.04 -16.35 -11.59
N VAL A 98 -11.30 -16.68 -10.31
CA VAL A 98 -11.29 -18.07 -9.82
C VAL A 98 -12.50 -18.83 -10.36
N LEU A 99 -13.70 -18.25 -10.26
CA LEU A 99 -14.92 -18.85 -10.77
C LEU A 99 -14.90 -19.06 -12.30
N GLY A 100 -14.08 -18.30 -13.01
CA GLY A 100 -13.79 -18.49 -14.43
C GLY A 100 -13.16 -19.85 -14.75
N GLU A 101 -12.36 -20.42 -13.85
CA GLU A 101 -11.75 -21.76 -14.01
C GLU A 101 -12.80 -22.88 -13.95
N TYR A 102 -13.97 -22.57 -13.38
CA TYR A 102 -15.13 -23.46 -13.29
C TYR A 102 -16.23 -23.11 -14.31
N ASP A 103 -15.92 -22.28 -15.31
CA ASP A 103 -16.86 -21.76 -16.31
C ASP A 103 -18.06 -21.01 -15.72
N VAL A 104 -17.93 -20.35 -14.58
CA VAL A 104 -19.00 -19.55 -13.93
C VAL A 104 -18.52 -18.17 -13.42
N PRO A 105 -17.73 -17.41 -14.19
CA PRO A 105 -17.16 -16.13 -13.74
C PRO A 105 -18.21 -15.10 -13.31
N GLU A 106 -19.45 -15.20 -13.81
CA GLU A 106 -20.55 -14.29 -13.50
C GLU A 106 -21.12 -14.45 -12.08
N LEU A 107 -20.81 -15.55 -11.38
CA LEU A 107 -21.43 -15.88 -10.08
C LEU A 107 -20.71 -15.24 -8.88
N ASP A 108 -19.69 -14.42 -9.09
CA ASP A 108 -18.90 -13.75 -8.04
C ASP A 108 -19.78 -13.04 -7.00
N TYR A 109 -20.77 -12.27 -7.44
CA TYR A 109 -21.74 -11.60 -6.58
C TYR A 109 -22.71 -12.58 -5.89
N ALA A 110 -23.37 -13.48 -6.63
CA ALA A 110 -24.33 -14.43 -6.06
C ALA A 110 -23.72 -15.34 -5.00
N VAL A 111 -22.55 -15.92 -5.28
CA VAL A 111 -21.81 -16.76 -4.33
C VAL A 111 -21.53 -15.97 -3.07
N ALA A 112 -20.96 -14.77 -3.22
CA ALA A 112 -20.55 -13.94 -2.10
C ALA A 112 -21.75 -13.57 -1.20
N LYS A 113 -22.88 -13.19 -1.82
CA LYS A 113 -24.12 -12.88 -1.10
C LYS A 113 -24.72 -14.08 -0.37
N GLN A 114 -24.73 -15.25 -1.02
CA GLN A 114 -25.25 -16.47 -0.42
C GLN A 114 -24.40 -16.93 0.77
N ALA A 115 -23.07 -16.95 0.61
CA ALA A 115 -22.14 -17.32 1.66
C ALA A 115 -22.26 -16.42 2.89
N GLY A 116 -22.33 -15.10 2.67
CA GLY A 116 -22.56 -14.15 3.76
C GLY A 116 -23.91 -14.34 4.46
N SER A 117 -24.97 -14.67 3.72
CA SER A 117 -26.30 -14.94 4.28
C SER A 117 -26.30 -16.20 5.16
N ILE A 118 -25.60 -17.26 4.73
CA ILE A 118 -25.42 -18.50 5.50
C ILE A 118 -24.69 -18.22 6.82
N ALA A 119 -23.56 -17.52 6.75
CA ALA A 119 -22.77 -17.20 7.94
C ALA A 119 -23.56 -16.30 8.90
N ARG A 120 -24.26 -15.28 8.38
CA ARG A 120 -25.10 -14.36 9.16
C ARG A 120 -26.21 -15.08 9.91
N LYS A 121 -26.91 -16.02 9.24
CA LYS A 121 -27.93 -16.86 9.86
C LYS A 121 -27.39 -17.59 11.09
N VAL A 122 -26.26 -18.29 10.95
CA VAL A 122 -25.68 -19.06 12.07
C VAL A 122 -25.15 -18.14 13.18
N ALA A 123 -24.55 -17.01 12.80
CA ALA A 123 -24.08 -16.02 13.76
C ALA A 123 -25.24 -15.40 14.57
N ASP A 124 -26.39 -15.15 13.95
CA ASP A 124 -27.59 -14.65 14.63
C ASP A 124 -28.20 -15.70 15.57
N GLU A 125 -28.24 -16.98 15.14
CA GLU A 125 -28.71 -18.10 15.97
C GLU A 125 -27.88 -18.25 17.27
N LEU A 126 -26.56 -18.03 17.20
CA LEU A 126 -25.62 -18.26 18.30
C LEU A 126 -25.15 -16.99 19.01
N SER A 127 -25.59 -15.82 18.55
CA SER A 127 -25.29 -14.53 19.19
C SER A 127 -26.06 -14.38 20.49
N THR A 128 -25.38 -13.83 21.50
CA THR A 128 -25.99 -13.44 22.76
C THR A 128 -25.59 -12.00 23.09
N ALA A 129 -26.37 -11.32 23.93
CA ALA A 129 -26.05 -9.95 24.35
C ALA A 129 -24.65 -9.84 25.01
N SER A 130 -24.23 -10.87 25.75
CA SER A 130 -22.91 -10.93 26.40
C SER A 130 -21.78 -11.37 25.48
N ARG A 131 -22.11 -12.04 24.36
CA ARG A 131 -21.13 -12.59 23.43
C ARG A 131 -21.73 -12.55 22.01
N PRO A 132 -21.70 -11.38 21.35
CA PRO A 132 -22.10 -11.26 19.95
C PRO A 132 -21.18 -12.11 19.07
N ARG A 133 -21.72 -12.60 17.95
CA ARG A 133 -20.99 -13.33 16.91
C ARG A 133 -20.91 -12.50 15.65
N PHE A 134 -19.73 -12.47 15.07
CA PHE A 134 -19.42 -11.63 13.92
C PHE A 134 -19.14 -12.45 12.68
N VAL A 135 -19.53 -11.92 11.54
CA VAL A 135 -19.30 -12.50 10.22
C VAL A 135 -18.42 -11.56 9.43
N VAL A 136 -17.36 -12.09 8.84
CA VAL A 136 -16.45 -11.31 7.98
C VAL A 136 -16.43 -11.90 6.58
N GLY A 137 -16.69 -11.02 5.62
CA GLY A 137 -16.63 -11.32 4.21
C GLY A 137 -15.19 -11.42 3.71
N ALA A 138 -14.62 -12.62 3.66
CA ALA A 138 -13.21 -12.85 3.34
C ALA A 138 -13.00 -13.27 1.88
N ILE A 139 -12.19 -12.52 1.13
CA ILE A 139 -11.84 -12.83 -0.26
C ILE A 139 -10.32 -12.97 -0.37
N GLY A 140 -9.88 -14.07 -0.99
CA GLY A 140 -8.48 -14.37 -1.25
C GLY A 140 -7.92 -13.69 -2.50
N PRO A 141 -6.62 -13.92 -2.83
CA PRO A 141 -5.93 -13.28 -3.95
C PRO A 141 -6.39 -13.76 -5.33
N GLY A 142 -7.12 -14.89 -5.39
CA GLY A 142 -7.39 -15.60 -6.64
C GLY A 142 -6.15 -16.30 -7.21
N THR A 143 -6.16 -16.58 -8.53
CA THR A 143 -5.11 -17.38 -9.20
C THR A 143 -4.18 -16.58 -10.10
N LYS A 144 -4.34 -15.24 -10.15
CA LYS A 144 -3.61 -14.36 -11.06
C LYS A 144 -2.90 -13.23 -10.34
N LEU A 145 -1.68 -12.93 -10.74
CA LEU A 145 -0.84 -11.86 -10.18
C LEU A 145 -0.77 -10.68 -11.17
N ILE A 146 -1.29 -9.53 -10.74
CA ILE A 146 -1.32 -8.30 -11.55
C ILE A 146 0.10 -7.75 -11.80
N SER A 147 0.98 -7.81 -10.80
CA SER A 147 2.38 -7.40 -10.95
C SER A 147 3.16 -8.25 -11.96
N LEU A 148 2.65 -9.43 -12.33
CA LEU A 148 3.20 -10.28 -13.39
C LEU A 148 2.45 -10.17 -14.73
N GLY A 149 1.40 -9.35 -14.80
CA GLY A 149 0.61 -9.09 -16.01
C GLY A 149 -0.40 -10.20 -16.35
N GLN A 150 -0.77 -11.01 -15.36
CA GLN A 150 -1.73 -12.10 -15.57
C GLN A 150 -3.19 -11.59 -15.56
N ALA A 151 -3.42 -10.46 -14.88
CA ALA A 151 -4.68 -9.73 -14.83
C ALA A 151 -4.42 -8.22 -14.99
N THR A 152 -5.45 -7.50 -15.40
CA THR A 152 -5.45 -6.03 -15.45
C THR A 152 -5.98 -5.43 -14.15
N TRP A 153 -5.70 -4.14 -13.92
CA TRP A 153 -6.27 -3.40 -12.79
C TRP A 153 -7.79 -3.42 -12.83
N GLU A 154 -8.37 -3.17 -14.00
CA GLU A 154 -9.82 -3.10 -14.21
C GLU A 154 -10.50 -4.46 -13.95
N GLU A 155 -9.85 -5.57 -14.31
CA GLU A 155 -10.35 -6.92 -13.99
C GLU A 155 -10.35 -7.19 -12.48
N LEU A 156 -9.26 -6.87 -11.77
CA LEU A 156 -9.19 -7.04 -10.33
C LEU A 156 -10.19 -6.13 -9.60
N GLU A 157 -10.26 -4.86 -9.97
CA GLU A 157 -11.17 -3.92 -9.32
C GLU A 157 -12.62 -4.37 -9.48
N ARG A 158 -13.03 -4.74 -10.70
CA ARG A 158 -14.39 -5.23 -10.98
C ARG A 158 -14.71 -6.50 -10.21
N THR A 159 -13.78 -7.46 -10.17
CA THR A 159 -14.03 -8.78 -9.56
C THR A 159 -14.20 -8.68 -8.04
N TYR A 160 -13.31 -7.95 -7.37
CA TYR A 160 -13.42 -7.71 -5.93
C TYR A 160 -14.67 -6.88 -5.60
N MET A 161 -14.95 -5.84 -6.39
CA MET A 161 -16.06 -4.94 -6.13
C MET A 161 -17.40 -5.69 -6.16
N ARG A 162 -17.64 -6.54 -7.16
CA ARG A 162 -18.88 -7.32 -7.26
C ARG A 162 -19.07 -8.26 -6.07
N ALA A 163 -18.03 -8.98 -5.68
CA ALA A 163 -18.09 -9.88 -4.54
C ALA A 163 -18.30 -9.12 -3.21
N PHE A 164 -17.62 -7.98 -3.02
CA PHE A 164 -17.82 -7.14 -1.84
C PHE A 164 -19.22 -6.55 -1.77
N ILE A 165 -19.83 -6.12 -2.88
CA ILE A 165 -21.23 -5.69 -2.88
C ILE A 165 -22.14 -6.82 -2.37
N GLY A 166 -21.96 -8.05 -2.87
CA GLY A 166 -22.70 -9.22 -2.41
C GLY A 166 -22.57 -9.47 -0.91
N LEU A 167 -21.35 -9.40 -0.39
CA LEU A 167 -21.06 -9.52 1.04
C LEU A 167 -21.72 -8.42 1.87
N ILE A 168 -21.57 -7.15 1.47
CA ILE A 168 -22.17 -6.01 2.19
C ILE A 168 -23.70 -6.16 2.25
N GLU A 169 -24.33 -6.53 1.14
CA GLU A 169 -25.78 -6.72 1.08
C GLU A 169 -26.27 -7.91 1.91
N SER A 170 -25.45 -8.96 2.07
CA SER A 170 -25.77 -10.11 2.92
C SER A 170 -25.73 -9.79 4.43
N GLY A 171 -25.17 -8.64 4.82
CA GLY A 171 -25.13 -8.18 6.21
C GLY A 171 -23.92 -8.66 7.01
N VAL A 172 -22.77 -8.87 6.36
CA VAL A 172 -21.50 -9.11 7.07
C VAL A 172 -21.10 -7.90 7.93
N ASP A 173 -20.38 -8.15 9.02
CA ASP A 173 -19.95 -7.13 9.98
C ASP A 173 -18.69 -6.39 9.54
N ALA A 174 -17.87 -7.00 8.69
CA ALA A 174 -16.68 -6.42 8.07
C ALA A 174 -16.32 -7.13 6.75
N LEU A 175 -15.47 -6.49 5.95
CA LEU A 175 -14.83 -7.08 4.78
C LEU A 175 -13.39 -7.45 5.11
N MET A 176 -12.87 -8.44 4.38
CA MET A 176 -11.49 -8.86 4.51
C MET A 176 -10.89 -9.25 3.17
N LEU A 177 -9.68 -8.75 2.95
CA LEU A 177 -8.76 -9.25 1.95
C LEU A 177 -7.78 -10.16 2.69
N GLU A 178 -7.78 -11.46 2.37
CA GLU A 178 -6.95 -12.45 3.06
C GLU A 178 -5.93 -13.13 2.14
N THR A 179 -4.83 -13.64 2.70
CA THR A 179 -3.80 -14.40 1.97
C THR A 179 -3.18 -13.64 0.79
N LEU A 180 -3.06 -12.31 0.85
CA LEU A 180 -2.61 -11.53 -0.29
C LEU A 180 -1.10 -11.71 -0.49
N GLN A 181 -0.72 -11.88 -1.76
CA GLN A 181 0.63 -12.24 -2.20
C GLN A 181 1.31 -11.17 -3.08
N ASP A 182 0.56 -10.16 -3.50
CA ASP A 182 0.97 -9.09 -4.41
C ASP A 182 0.47 -7.74 -3.88
N LEU A 183 1.38 -6.80 -3.60
CA LEU A 183 1.02 -5.49 -3.04
C LEU A 183 0.20 -4.63 -4.02
N LEU A 184 0.36 -4.80 -5.34
CA LEU A 184 -0.48 -4.08 -6.30
C LEU A 184 -1.92 -4.61 -6.28
N MET A 185 -2.09 -5.92 -6.08
CA MET A 185 -3.41 -6.53 -5.87
C MET A 185 -4.05 -6.07 -4.56
N VAL A 186 -3.27 -5.97 -3.47
CA VAL A 186 -3.75 -5.43 -2.18
C VAL A 186 -4.34 -4.03 -2.40
N LYS A 187 -3.61 -3.16 -3.10
CA LYS A 187 -4.06 -1.80 -3.44
C LYS A 187 -5.36 -1.83 -4.25
N ALA A 188 -5.44 -2.65 -5.30
CA ALA A 188 -6.65 -2.81 -6.11
C ALA A 188 -7.86 -3.29 -5.30
N GLY A 189 -7.66 -4.28 -4.42
CA GLY A 189 -8.69 -4.80 -3.53
C GLY A 189 -9.22 -3.75 -2.55
N ILE A 190 -8.34 -2.93 -1.95
CA ILE A 190 -8.76 -1.85 -1.04
C ILE A 190 -9.59 -0.80 -1.79
N VAL A 191 -9.17 -0.41 -3.00
CA VAL A 191 -9.95 0.52 -3.83
C VAL A 191 -11.31 -0.08 -4.18
N ALA A 192 -11.36 -1.35 -4.56
CA ALA A 192 -12.61 -2.06 -4.86
C ALA A 192 -13.54 -2.13 -3.64
N ALA A 193 -13.03 -2.43 -2.45
CA ALA A 193 -13.81 -2.44 -1.20
C ALA A 193 -14.36 -1.05 -0.88
N ASN A 194 -13.56 0.01 -1.01
CA ASN A 194 -13.99 1.38 -0.80
C ASN A 194 -15.11 1.79 -1.77
N ARG A 195 -15.00 1.39 -3.04
CA ARG A 195 -16.05 1.61 -4.05
C ARG A 195 -17.32 0.82 -3.75
N ALA A 196 -17.21 -0.44 -3.37
CA ALA A 196 -18.36 -1.26 -2.97
C ALA A 196 -19.11 -0.65 -1.76
N MET A 197 -18.37 -0.15 -0.75
CA MET A 197 -18.95 0.57 0.39
C MET A 197 -19.63 1.89 -0.02
N ALA A 198 -19.07 2.60 -1.00
CA ALA A 198 -19.67 3.82 -1.53
C ALA A 198 -20.96 3.53 -2.32
N GLU A 199 -20.95 2.52 -3.20
CA GLU A 199 -22.10 2.13 -4.02
C GLU A 199 -23.27 1.62 -3.19
N THR A 200 -22.98 0.86 -2.14
CA THR A 200 -24.01 0.33 -1.22
C THR A 200 -24.41 1.32 -0.13
N GLU A 201 -23.74 2.47 -0.04
CA GLU A 201 -23.89 3.46 1.03
C GLU A 201 -23.69 2.88 2.46
N ARG A 202 -22.93 1.77 2.58
CA ARG A 202 -22.66 1.09 3.86
C ARG A 202 -21.17 1.03 4.13
N LYS A 203 -20.74 1.81 5.14
CA LYS A 203 -19.35 1.81 5.63
C LYS A 203 -19.16 0.78 6.75
N ILE A 204 -18.54 -0.34 6.43
CA ILE A 204 -18.14 -1.40 7.37
C ILE A 204 -16.61 -1.48 7.48
N PRO A 205 -16.05 -2.06 8.55
CA PRO A 205 -14.60 -2.18 8.70
C PRO A 205 -13.97 -3.03 7.59
N LEU A 206 -12.76 -2.67 7.15
CA LEU A 206 -11.96 -3.46 6.21
C LEU A 206 -10.69 -3.97 6.89
N ILE A 207 -10.49 -5.29 6.84
CA ILE A 207 -9.30 -5.97 7.36
C ILE A 207 -8.44 -6.43 6.18
N VAL A 208 -7.12 -6.28 6.28
CA VAL A 208 -6.21 -6.76 5.23
C VAL A 208 -5.15 -7.66 5.83
N GLN A 209 -5.01 -8.86 5.29
CA GLN A 209 -3.94 -9.79 5.63
C GLN A 209 -3.09 -10.11 4.42
N VAL A 210 -1.78 -9.99 4.61
CA VAL A 210 -0.79 -10.47 3.63
C VAL A 210 -0.26 -11.83 4.09
N THR A 211 0.30 -12.59 3.17
CA THR A 211 0.94 -13.87 3.50
C THR A 211 2.44 -13.82 3.29
N MET A 212 3.19 -14.37 4.24
CA MET A 212 4.65 -14.43 4.23
C MET A 212 5.09 -15.88 4.05
N GLU A 213 5.87 -16.11 3.01
CA GLU A 213 6.49 -17.39 2.69
C GLU A 213 7.62 -17.72 3.67
N GLN A 214 8.08 -18.96 3.62
CA GLN A 214 9.21 -19.43 4.43
C GLN A 214 10.52 -18.65 4.16
N THR A 215 10.61 -17.95 3.02
CA THR A 215 11.73 -17.08 2.67
C THR A 215 11.75 -15.77 3.45
N GLY A 216 10.69 -15.46 4.21
CA GLY A 216 10.57 -14.21 4.98
C GLY A 216 9.99 -13.03 4.19
N THR A 217 9.44 -13.30 3.01
CA THR A 217 8.84 -12.30 2.11
C THR A 217 7.51 -12.83 1.56
N MET A 218 6.69 -11.95 0.98
CA MET A 218 5.52 -12.35 0.18
C MET A 218 5.99 -13.07 -1.10
N LEU A 219 5.07 -13.73 -1.81
CA LEU A 219 5.39 -14.49 -3.03
C LEU A 219 6.20 -13.70 -4.07
N LEU A 220 5.91 -12.41 -4.23
CA LEU A 220 6.60 -11.52 -5.16
C LEU A 220 7.87 -10.87 -4.60
N GLY A 221 8.27 -11.20 -3.37
CA GLY A 221 9.48 -10.69 -2.74
C GLY A 221 9.28 -9.50 -1.80
N SER A 222 8.04 -9.06 -1.56
CA SER A 222 7.72 -7.95 -0.66
C SER A 222 8.08 -8.27 0.79
N GLU A 223 8.83 -7.40 1.45
CA GLU A 223 9.04 -7.48 2.89
C GLU A 223 7.86 -6.92 3.70
N ILE A 224 7.79 -7.26 4.98
CA ILE A 224 6.71 -6.81 5.88
C ILE A 224 6.68 -5.28 6.08
N GLY A 225 7.85 -4.63 6.03
CA GLY A 225 7.96 -3.17 6.13
C GLY A 225 7.29 -2.45 4.96
N ALA A 226 7.50 -2.94 3.73
CA ALA A 226 6.85 -2.40 2.53
C ALA A 226 5.33 -2.56 2.60
N ALA A 227 4.85 -3.74 3.00
CA ALA A 227 3.43 -4.01 3.18
C ALA A 227 2.79 -3.08 4.22
N LEU A 228 3.42 -2.93 5.40
CA LEU A 228 2.90 -2.06 6.46
C LEU A 228 2.89 -0.59 6.03
N ASN A 229 4.00 -0.06 5.49
CA ASN A 229 4.09 1.33 5.05
C ASN A 229 3.02 1.67 4.01
N MET A 230 2.76 0.78 3.04
CA MET A 230 1.69 0.97 2.06
C MET A 230 0.31 0.92 2.72
N LEU A 231 0.03 -0.08 3.56
CA LEU A 231 -1.28 -0.25 4.19
C LEU A 231 -1.64 0.90 5.13
N GLU A 232 -0.65 1.52 5.79
CA GLU A 232 -0.90 2.64 6.67
C GLU A 232 -1.45 3.89 5.94
N ALA A 233 -1.21 4.01 4.64
CA ALA A 233 -1.74 5.08 3.79
C ALA A 233 -3.26 4.98 3.54
N PHE A 234 -3.89 3.84 3.87
CA PHE A 234 -5.33 3.63 3.64
C PHE A 234 -6.11 3.75 4.95
N PRO A 235 -6.85 4.85 5.18
CA PRO A 235 -7.59 5.03 6.44
C PRO A 235 -8.79 4.08 6.58
N SER A 236 -9.26 3.48 5.47
CA SER A 236 -10.34 2.49 5.50
C SER A 236 -9.91 1.12 6.05
N VAL A 237 -8.61 0.81 6.01
CA VAL A 237 -8.07 -0.43 6.59
C VAL A 237 -7.99 -0.27 8.10
N VAL A 238 -8.82 -1.00 8.83
CA VAL A 238 -8.93 -0.89 10.30
C VAL A 238 -7.99 -1.82 11.05
N ALA A 239 -7.54 -2.91 10.42
CA ALA A 239 -6.65 -3.90 11.00
C ALA A 239 -5.80 -4.53 9.90
N ILE A 240 -4.56 -4.88 10.25
CA ILE A 240 -3.58 -5.49 9.36
C ILE A 240 -3.18 -6.84 9.96
N GLY A 241 -2.83 -7.82 9.14
CA GLY A 241 -2.48 -9.11 9.68
C GLY A 241 -1.74 -10.05 8.75
N LEU A 242 -1.58 -11.27 9.25
CA LEU A 242 -0.89 -12.37 8.58
C LEU A 242 -1.73 -13.65 8.68
N ASN A 243 -1.85 -14.35 7.56
CA ASN A 243 -2.43 -15.67 7.52
C ASN A 243 -1.77 -16.55 6.45
N CYS A 244 -2.03 -17.85 6.56
CA CYS A 244 -1.57 -18.89 5.62
C CYS A 244 -0.04 -18.94 5.37
N ALA A 245 0.37 -19.73 4.37
CA ALA A 245 1.75 -20.08 3.96
C ALA A 245 2.61 -20.77 5.03
N THR A 246 2.65 -20.23 6.24
CA THR A 246 3.56 -20.61 7.32
C THR A 246 2.83 -20.96 8.61
N GLY A 247 3.53 -21.66 9.51
CA GLY A 247 3.06 -21.90 10.87
C GLY A 247 3.38 -20.72 11.80
N PRO A 248 2.99 -20.79 13.07
CA PRO A 248 3.25 -19.73 14.03
C PRO A 248 4.74 -19.54 14.37
N VAL A 249 5.60 -20.51 14.05
CA VAL A 249 7.04 -20.40 14.29
C VAL A 249 7.66 -19.41 13.31
N GLU A 250 7.41 -19.61 12.02
CA GLU A 250 7.99 -18.77 10.95
C GLU A 250 7.35 -17.39 10.91
N MET A 251 6.06 -17.26 11.27
CA MET A 251 5.38 -15.96 11.34
C MET A 251 5.88 -15.05 12.47
N ALA A 252 6.51 -15.59 13.52
CA ALA A 252 6.73 -14.88 14.78
C ALA A 252 7.47 -13.54 14.62
N GLU A 253 8.49 -13.49 13.77
CA GLU A 253 9.29 -12.27 13.57
C GLU A 253 8.49 -11.19 12.82
N HIS A 254 7.65 -11.57 11.86
CA HIS A 254 6.76 -10.65 11.16
C HIS A 254 5.65 -10.12 12.09
N VAL A 255 5.09 -10.99 12.95
CA VAL A 255 4.11 -10.57 13.98
C VAL A 255 4.75 -9.60 14.97
N ARG A 256 5.98 -9.87 15.42
CA ARG A 256 6.74 -8.98 16.30
C ARG A 256 7.01 -7.63 15.64
N PHE A 257 7.39 -7.62 14.36
CA PHE A 257 7.56 -6.39 13.59
C PHE A 257 6.27 -5.58 13.55
N LEU A 258 5.16 -6.20 13.12
CA LEU A 258 3.85 -5.54 13.08
C LEU A 258 3.44 -5.00 14.46
N GLY A 259 3.63 -5.77 15.53
CA GLY A 259 3.32 -5.38 16.90
C GLY A 259 4.09 -4.15 17.40
N ASN A 260 5.31 -3.94 16.90
CA ASN A 260 6.15 -2.79 17.23
C ASN A 260 5.84 -1.55 16.38
N HIS A 261 5.31 -1.73 15.18
CA HIS A 261 5.29 -0.68 14.16
C HIS A 261 3.89 -0.25 13.70
N SER A 262 2.88 -1.12 13.78
CA SER A 262 1.55 -0.80 13.25
C SER A 262 0.75 0.07 14.21
N THR A 263 0.16 1.14 13.66
CA THR A 263 -0.86 1.93 14.34
C THR A 263 -2.20 1.22 14.50
N ARG A 264 -2.39 0.09 13.79
CA ARG A 264 -3.63 -0.67 13.71
C ARG A 264 -3.55 -1.97 14.52
N PRO A 265 -4.69 -2.49 15.01
CA PRO A 265 -4.78 -3.84 15.58
C PRO A 265 -4.22 -4.91 14.63
N ILE A 266 -3.56 -5.92 15.21
CA ILE A 266 -2.95 -7.02 14.45
C ILE A 266 -3.84 -8.26 14.47
N SER A 267 -4.12 -8.83 13.30
CA SER A 267 -4.85 -10.09 13.11
C SER A 267 -3.91 -11.23 12.70
N VAL A 268 -3.94 -12.40 13.35
CA VAL A 268 -3.01 -13.50 13.06
C VAL A 268 -3.71 -14.85 13.00
N GLN A 269 -3.58 -15.54 11.86
CA GLN A 269 -4.20 -16.84 11.58
C GLN A 269 -3.19 -17.78 10.89
N PRO A 270 -2.23 -18.35 11.64
CA PRO A 270 -1.22 -19.24 11.08
C PRO A 270 -1.82 -20.59 10.68
N ASN A 271 -1.12 -21.32 9.82
CA ASN A 271 -1.43 -22.74 9.59
C ASN A 271 -1.15 -23.56 10.86
N ALA A 272 -1.72 -24.77 10.94
CA ALA A 272 -1.40 -25.77 11.97
C ALA A 272 -0.01 -26.40 11.71
N GLY A 273 1.02 -25.55 11.63
CA GLY A 273 2.36 -25.88 11.20
C GLY A 273 2.48 -25.93 9.67
N LEU A 274 3.66 -26.34 9.21
CA LEU A 274 3.91 -26.53 7.79
C LEU A 274 3.25 -27.83 7.30
N PRO A 275 2.72 -27.86 6.07
CA PRO A 275 2.13 -29.08 5.51
C PRO A 275 3.22 -30.13 5.27
N VAL A 276 2.92 -31.38 5.64
CA VAL A 276 3.75 -32.55 5.35
C VAL A 276 2.97 -33.49 4.43
N MET A 277 3.58 -33.95 3.35
CA MET A 277 2.94 -34.89 2.43
C MET A 277 2.97 -36.31 3.02
N GLU A 278 1.80 -36.85 3.33
CA GLU A 278 1.62 -38.23 3.80
C GLU A 278 0.58 -38.93 2.92
N GLY A 279 0.98 -40.01 2.24
CA GLY A 279 0.08 -40.76 1.35
C GLY A 279 -0.54 -39.92 0.22
N GLY A 280 0.19 -38.90 -0.27
CA GLY A 280 -0.30 -37.99 -1.31
C GLY A 280 -1.24 -36.89 -0.82
N ARG A 281 -1.43 -36.74 0.49
CA ARG A 281 -2.25 -35.69 1.11
C ARG A 281 -1.40 -34.77 1.97
N ALA A 282 -1.69 -33.48 1.95
CA ALA A 282 -1.08 -32.52 2.87
C ALA A 282 -1.68 -32.71 4.28
N VAL A 283 -0.83 -33.00 5.26
CA VAL A 283 -1.17 -33.19 6.67
C VAL A 283 -0.48 -32.12 7.50
N TYR A 284 -1.22 -31.51 8.42
CA TYR A 284 -0.75 -30.49 9.34
C TYR A 284 -0.58 -31.11 10.73
N LYS A 285 0.59 -30.91 11.35
CA LYS A 285 1.00 -31.68 12.53
C LYS A 285 1.00 -30.91 13.85
N LEU A 286 0.85 -29.59 13.81
CA LEU A 286 0.83 -28.77 15.02
C LEU A 286 -0.42 -29.11 15.84
N ALA A 287 -0.24 -29.42 17.12
CA ALA A 287 -1.36 -29.78 17.97
C ALA A 287 -2.16 -28.53 18.43
N PRO A 288 -3.45 -28.69 18.83
CA PRO A 288 -4.25 -27.60 19.40
C PRO A 288 -3.57 -26.82 20.53
N ALA A 289 -2.96 -27.52 21.49
CA ALA A 289 -2.27 -26.91 22.62
C ALA A 289 -1.00 -26.16 22.20
N GLU A 290 -0.33 -26.59 21.12
CA GLU A 290 0.83 -25.89 20.58
C GLU A 290 0.43 -24.57 19.94
N LEU A 291 -0.61 -24.58 19.08
CA LEU A 291 -1.14 -23.37 18.46
C LEU A 291 -1.60 -22.35 19.53
N ALA A 292 -2.30 -22.82 20.56
CA ALA A 292 -2.73 -21.97 21.67
C ALA A 292 -1.56 -21.29 22.39
N ARG A 293 -0.47 -22.02 22.70
CA ARG A 293 0.74 -21.43 23.32
C ARG A 293 1.38 -20.34 22.46
N HIS A 294 1.40 -20.51 21.14
CA HIS A 294 1.92 -19.46 20.24
C HIS A 294 1.05 -18.21 20.29
N HIS A 295 -0.28 -18.35 20.30
CA HIS A 295 -1.19 -17.22 20.41
C HIS A 295 -1.14 -16.54 21.78
N GLU A 296 -0.94 -17.27 22.88
CA GLU A 296 -0.66 -16.65 24.19
C GLU A 296 0.57 -15.74 24.13
N ARG A 297 1.64 -16.20 23.47
CA ARG A 297 2.84 -15.39 23.26
C ARG A 297 2.55 -14.17 22.38
N PHE A 298 1.92 -14.37 21.23
CA PHE A 298 1.62 -13.30 20.28
C PHE A 298 0.75 -12.20 20.88
N THR A 299 -0.25 -12.57 21.67
CA THR A 299 -1.15 -11.62 22.31
C THR A 299 -0.50 -10.89 23.48
N SER A 300 0.31 -11.58 24.30
CA SER A 300 0.95 -10.99 25.49
C SER A 300 2.22 -10.18 25.18
N GLU A 301 3.06 -10.65 24.24
CA GLU A 301 4.34 -10.03 23.91
C GLU A 301 4.24 -9.07 22.71
N PHE A 302 3.50 -9.46 21.66
CA PHE A 302 3.48 -8.72 20.39
C PHE A 302 2.19 -7.92 20.17
N GLY A 303 1.22 -8.03 21.07
CA GLY A 303 0.00 -7.22 21.02
C GLY A 303 -0.98 -7.60 19.92
N VAL A 304 -0.99 -8.88 19.51
CA VAL A 304 -2.04 -9.40 18.61
C VAL A 304 -3.42 -9.19 19.22
N ALA A 305 -4.33 -8.63 18.42
CA ALA A 305 -5.67 -8.25 18.84
C ALA A 305 -6.72 -9.29 18.44
N MET A 306 -6.47 -10.03 17.36
CA MET A 306 -7.35 -11.09 16.88
C MET A 306 -6.54 -12.34 16.53
N ALA A 307 -6.94 -13.49 17.07
CA ALA A 307 -6.18 -14.74 17.00
C ALA A 307 -7.06 -15.88 16.45
N GLY A 308 -6.54 -16.69 15.52
CA GLY A 308 -7.23 -17.91 15.10
C GLY A 308 -6.36 -18.83 14.26
N GLY A 309 -6.92 -19.42 13.22
CA GLY A 309 -6.24 -20.44 12.44
C GLY A 309 -6.54 -20.38 10.96
N CYS A 310 -5.58 -20.84 10.14
CA CYS A 310 -5.76 -21.04 8.71
C CYS A 310 -5.68 -22.54 8.39
N CYS A 311 -4.91 -22.95 7.38
CA CYS A 311 -4.91 -24.32 6.86
C CYS A 311 -4.49 -25.34 7.93
N GLY A 312 -5.23 -26.44 8.00
CA GLY A 312 -5.01 -27.52 8.97
C GLY A 312 -5.58 -27.29 10.36
N THR A 313 -6.07 -26.09 10.67
CA THR A 313 -6.75 -25.83 11.94
C THR A 313 -8.18 -26.37 11.93
N THR A 314 -8.64 -26.79 13.11
CA THR A 314 -9.94 -27.47 13.32
C THR A 314 -10.68 -26.83 14.50
N PRO A 315 -11.96 -27.17 14.74
CA PRO A 315 -12.66 -26.72 15.95
C PRO A 315 -11.92 -27.03 17.26
N GLU A 316 -11.15 -28.11 17.35
CA GLU A 316 -10.32 -28.42 18.52
C GLU A 316 -9.18 -27.41 18.71
N HIS A 317 -8.56 -26.97 17.62
CA HIS A 317 -7.54 -25.93 17.65
C HIS A 317 -8.14 -24.60 18.12
N ILE A 318 -9.26 -24.20 17.54
CA ILE A 318 -9.93 -22.94 17.89
C ILE A 318 -10.44 -22.97 19.32
N ARG A 319 -10.89 -24.12 19.84
CA ARG A 319 -11.24 -24.26 21.25
C ARG A 319 -10.05 -24.00 22.17
N ALA A 320 -8.90 -24.62 21.89
CA ALA A 320 -7.69 -24.40 22.66
C ALA A 320 -7.23 -22.93 22.62
N VAL A 321 -7.31 -22.28 21.45
CA VAL A 321 -7.00 -20.84 21.31
C VAL A 321 -7.98 -19.98 22.08
N ALA A 322 -9.29 -20.26 21.98
CA ALA A 322 -10.32 -19.50 22.69
C ALA A 322 -10.20 -19.61 24.22
N GLU A 323 -9.91 -20.80 24.74
CA GLU A 323 -9.64 -21.02 26.17
C GLU A 323 -8.37 -20.28 26.62
N ALA A 324 -7.36 -20.23 25.76
CA ALA A 324 -6.07 -19.63 26.07
C ALA A 324 -6.07 -18.09 26.01
N VAL A 325 -6.74 -17.47 25.03
CA VAL A 325 -6.66 -16.00 24.83
C VAL A 325 -8.01 -15.29 24.70
N GLY A 326 -9.08 -16.02 24.41
CA GLY A 326 -10.39 -15.45 24.11
C GLY A 326 -10.94 -14.59 25.25
N GLY A 327 -11.31 -13.35 24.94
CA GLY A 327 -11.93 -12.44 25.92
C GLY A 327 -10.97 -11.81 26.93
N LYS A 328 -9.67 -12.13 26.89
CA LYS A 328 -8.66 -11.43 27.68
C LYS A 328 -8.50 -9.98 27.18
N PRO A 329 -8.15 -9.01 28.05
CA PRO A 329 -7.87 -7.64 27.63
C PRO A 329 -6.59 -7.58 26.79
N HIS A 330 -6.49 -6.57 25.94
CA HIS A 330 -5.26 -6.30 25.18
C HIS A 330 -4.11 -5.89 26.08
N THR A 331 -2.90 -6.28 25.72
CA THR A 331 -1.70 -5.82 26.42
C THR A 331 -1.47 -4.32 26.20
N SER A 332 -1.20 -3.58 27.28
CA SER A 332 -0.93 -2.14 27.22
C SER A 332 0.41 -1.81 26.57
N SER A 333 1.29 -2.79 26.38
CA SER A 333 2.59 -2.62 25.72
C SER A 333 2.49 -2.56 24.19
N ALA A 334 1.39 -3.05 23.59
CA ALA A 334 1.20 -3.06 22.14
C ALA A 334 1.28 -1.66 21.55
N HIS A 335 1.97 -1.48 20.42
CA HIS A 335 2.14 -0.16 19.83
C HIS A 335 0.79 0.47 19.45
N TRP A 336 -0.07 -0.26 18.74
CA TRP A 336 -1.41 0.20 18.36
C TRP A 336 -2.26 0.61 19.58
N MET A 337 -2.14 -0.07 20.73
CA MET A 337 -2.85 0.34 21.97
C MET A 337 -2.35 1.66 22.53
N LYS A 338 -1.06 1.95 22.43
CA LYS A 338 -0.47 3.23 22.89
C LYS A 338 -0.93 4.41 22.05
N VAL A 339 -1.10 4.20 20.74
CA VAL A 339 -1.49 5.25 19.80
C VAL A 339 -2.98 5.31 19.53
N ARG A 340 -3.76 4.27 19.84
CA ARG A 340 -5.21 4.18 19.61
C ARG A 340 -6.00 5.37 20.14
N LYS A 341 -5.57 5.99 21.25
CA LYS A 341 -6.23 7.19 21.80
C LYS A 341 -6.29 8.36 20.79
N LEU A 342 -5.39 8.36 19.80
CA LEU A 342 -5.34 9.33 18.70
C LEU A 342 -6.33 8.97 17.57
N PHE A 343 -6.84 7.73 17.54
CA PHE A 343 -7.72 7.19 16.51
C PHE A 343 -9.04 6.68 17.13
N PRO A 344 -9.87 7.58 17.71
CA PRO A 344 -11.13 7.19 18.33
C PRO A 344 -12.04 6.49 17.31
N GLY A 345 -12.71 5.41 17.75
CA GLY A 345 -13.60 4.63 16.89
C GLY A 345 -12.89 3.93 15.71
N PHE A 346 -11.57 3.73 15.78
CA PHE A 346 -10.74 3.17 14.71
C PHE A 346 -10.81 3.98 13.40
N ASN A 347 -11.02 5.30 13.51
CA ASN A 347 -10.87 6.19 12.36
C ASN A 347 -9.40 6.56 12.19
N PHE A 348 -8.75 6.02 11.15
CA PHE A 348 -7.35 6.25 10.81
C PHE A 348 -7.14 7.42 9.84
N GLU A 349 -8.17 8.23 9.58
CA GLU A 349 -8.00 9.54 8.91
C GLU A 349 -7.07 10.44 9.73
N LEU A 350 -6.05 10.98 9.07
CA LEU A 350 -5.10 11.90 9.68
C LEU A 350 -5.67 13.33 9.63
N LYS A 351 -6.12 13.83 10.78
CA LYS A 351 -6.71 15.18 10.92
C LYS A 351 -5.84 16.11 11.77
N THR A 352 -4.87 15.56 12.46
CA THR A 352 -4.00 16.27 13.39
C THR A 352 -2.54 15.84 13.17
N PRO A 353 -1.57 16.74 13.42
CA PRO A 353 -0.15 16.38 13.32
C PRO A 353 0.23 15.18 14.19
N GLU A 354 -0.32 15.07 15.40
CA GLU A 354 -0.01 13.99 16.35
C GLU A 354 -0.40 12.61 15.82
N GLN A 355 -1.47 12.53 15.02
CA GLN A 355 -1.85 11.28 14.34
C GLN A 355 -0.84 10.90 13.26
N GLY A 356 -0.35 11.87 12.49
CA GLY A 356 0.71 11.63 11.50
C GLY A 356 2.01 11.19 12.16
N GLU A 357 2.34 11.72 13.34
CA GLU A 357 3.52 11.33 14.12
C GLU A 357 3.41 9.95 14.77
N ALA A 358 2.20 9.39 14.87
CA ALA A 358 2.00 8.03 15.37
C ALA A 358 2.47 6.95 14.38
N LEU A 359 2.57 7.29 13.08
CA LEU A 359 3.09 6.37 12.06
C LEU A 359 4.57 6.11 12.29
N SER A 360 4.94 4.84 12.45
CA SER A 360 6.33 4.47 12.76
C SER A 360 7.22 4.36 11.52
N LEU A 361 6.64 4.01 10.36
CA LEU A 361 7.35 3.82 9.10
C LEU A 361 7.18 5.05 8.19
N VAL A 362 7.94 6.10 8.50
CA VAL A 362 7.99 7.33 7.69
C VAL A 362 8.90 7.12 6.47
N GLY A 363 8.27 6.87 5.32
CA GLY A 363 8.97 6.57 4.07
C GLY A 363 8.02 6.21 2.92
N CYS A 364 8.62 5.77 1.82
CA CYS A 364 7.94 5.20 0.65
C CYS A 364 8.27 3.71 0.50
N SER A 365 7.61 3.02 -0.42
CA SER A 365 7.85 1.59 -0.66
C SER A 365 7.65 1.23 -2.12
N SER A 366 8.42 0.24 -2.58
CA SER A 366 8.24 -0.44 -3.86
C SER A 366 7.42 -1.72 -3.68
N LEU A 367 7.36 -2.57 -4.70
CA LEU A 367 6.90 -3.96 -4.54
C LEU A 367 7.76 -4.73 -3.53
N TYR A 368 9.03 -4.39 -3.36
CA TYR A 368 10.00 -5.23 -2.66
C TYR A 368 10.32 -4.73 -1.25
N GLN A 369 10.64 -3.44 -1.11
CA GLN A 369 11.25 -2.91 0.13
C GLN A 369 10.68 -1.55 0.54
N PHE A 370 10.78 -1.27 1.84
CA PHE A 370 10.53 0.03 2.43
C PHE A 370 11.80 0.89 2.40
N GLN A 371 11.65 2.15 1.96
CA GLN A 371 12.71 3.14 1.93
C GLN A 371 12.34 4.28 2.91
N PRO A 372 13.03 4.41 4.05
CA PRO A 372 12.83 5.55 4.93
C PRO A 372 13.19 6.84 4.21
N TYR A 373 12.50 7.95 4.52
CA TYR A 373 12.86 9.25 3.95
C TYR A 373 14.14 9.82 4.55
N LYS A 374 14.30 9.70 5.87
CA LYS A 374 15.50 10.16 6.56
C LYS A 374 16.65 9.18 6.33
N GLN A 375 17.77 9.68 5.83
CA GLN A 375 19.01 8.91 5.68
C GLN A 375 20.00 9.29 6.79
N ASP A 376 20.66 8.31 7.40
CA ASP A 376 21.59 8.57 8.51
C ASP A 376 22.91 9.21 8.05
N SER A 377 23.42 8.80 6.88
CA SER A 377 24.73 9.20 6.35
C SER A 377 24.64 10.06 5.08
N SER A 378 23.43 10.41 4.65
CA SER A 378 23.19 11.11 3.38
C SER A 378 21.91 11.95 3.44
N PHE A 379 21.34 12.24 2.28
CA PHE A 379 20.00 12.78 2.06
C PHE A 379 19.24 11.78 1.18
N LEU A 380 17.93 11.93 1.02
CA LEU A 380 17.16 11.05 0.14
C LEU A 380 17.48 11.37 -1.33
N ILE A 381 18.03 10.39 -2.04
CA ILE A 381 18.54 10.56 -3.41
C ILE A 381 17.49 10.06 -4.38
N VAL A 382 17.05 10.92 -5.29
CA VAL A 382 16.15 10.59 -6.38
C VAL A 382 16.92 10.62 -7.69
N GLY A 383 17.02 9.48 -8.38
CA GLY A 383 17.68 9.37 -9.67
C GLY A 383 16.91 10.11 -10.77
N GLU A 384 17.58 11.00 -11.52
CA GLU A 384 16.97 11.91 -12.51
C GLU A 384 16.98 11.41 -13.96
N ARG A 385 17.67 10.29 -14.27
CA ARG A 385 17.99 9.90 -15.65
C ARG A 385 16.83 9.21 -16.37
N THR A 386 15.81 8.76 -15.66
CA THR A 386 14.61 8.09 -16.18
C THR A 386 13.53 9.08 -16.63
N ASN A 387 13.96 10.12 -17.33
CA ASN A 387 13.14 11.29 -17.65
C ASN A 387 13.34 11.69 -19.13
N ALA A 388 12.27 11.64 -19.93
CA ALA A 388 12.32 11.96 -21.36
C ALA A 388 12.67 13.44 -21.66
N ASN A 389 12.38 14.35 -20.74
CA ASN A 389 12.71 15.76 -20.85
C ASN A 389 14.17 16.04 -20.45
N GLY A 390 14.66 15.36 -19.41
CA GLY A 390 16.00 15.59 -18.83
C GLY A 390 17.13 14.73 -19.42
N SER A 391 16.82 13.56 -19.98
CA SER A 391 17.81 12.56 -20.39
C SER A 391 17.70 12.22 -21.87
N LYS A 392 18.71 12.64 -22.64
CA LYS A 392 18.80 12.30 -24.07
C LYS A 392 18.79 10.80 -24.31
N SER A 393 19.52 10.01 -23.51
CA SER A 393 19.57 8.56 -23.70
C SER A 393 18.22 7.90 -23.43
N PHE A 394 17.51 8.33 -22.38
CA PHE A 394 16.18 7.82 -22.07
C PHE A 394 15.20 8.16 -23.19
N ARG A 395 15.17 9.43 -23.62
CA ARG A 395 14.31 9.87 -24.74
C ARG A 395 14.60 9.09 -26.03
N ASP A 396 15.86 8.96 -26.40
CA ASP A 396 16.25 8.27 -27.64
C ASP A 396 15.85 6.77 -27.58
N MET A 397 15.93 6.13 -26.40
CA MET A 397 15.46 4.75 -26.18
C MET A 397 13.94 4.64 -26.15
N LEU A 398 13.23 5.57 -25.52
CA LEU A 398 11.77 5.63 -25.47
C LEU A 398 11.18 5.81 -26.88
N ALA A 399 11.81 6.66 -27.71
CA ALA A 399 11.37 6.90 -29.08
C ALA A 399 11.38 5.64 -29.95
N VAL A 400 12.26 4.68 -29.66
CA VAL A 400 12.35 3.37 -30.36
C VAL A 400 11.83 2.21 -29.53
N GLU A 401 11.14 2.48 -28.42
CA GLU A 401 10.51 1.49 -27.54
C GLU A 401 11.48 0.42 -27.02
N ASN A 402 12.71 0.83 -26.72
CA ASN A 402 13.72 -0.05 -26.11
C ASN A 402 13.47 -0.21 -24.60
N TRP A 403 12.42 -0.95 -24.24
CA TRP A 403 12.00 -1.18 -22.84
C TRP A 403 13.07 -1.84 -21.97
N ASP A 404 13.86 -2.75 -22.55
CA ASP A 404 14.97 -3.40 -21.84
C ASP A 404 16.06 -2.38 -21.48
N GLY A 405 16.46 -1.52 -22.43
CA GLY A 405 17.43 -0.45 -22.18
C GLY A 405 16.93 0.60 -21.19
N LEU A 406 15.63 0.94 -21.24
CA LEU A 406 15.00 1.84 -20.27
C LEU A 406 14.97 1.25 -18.86
N THR A 407 14.82 -0.08 -18.75
CA THR A 407 14.85 -0.80 -17.48
C THR A 407 16.26 -0.93 -16.94
N GLU A 408 17.25 -1.22 -17.80
CA GLU A 408 18.64 -1.26 -17.37
C GLU A 408 19.12 0.11 -16.89
N LEU A 409 18.70 1.20 -17.55
CA LEU A 409 18.99 2.56 -17.09
C LEU A 409 18.41 2.84 -15.69
N ALA A 410 17.25 2.30 -15.35
CA ALA A 410 16.69 2.42 -14.00
C ALA A 410 17.52 1.62 -12.97
N ARG A 411 17.93 0.40 -13.33
CA ARG A 411 18.80 -0.45 -12.49
C ARG A 411 20.19 0.13 -12.30
N GLU A 412 20.75 0.81 -13.30
CA GLU A 412 22.00 1.55 -13.19
C GLU A 412 21.88 2.62 -12.09
N GLN A 413 20.78 3.39 -12.07
CA GLN A 413 20.58 4.42 -11.04
C GLN A 413 20.46 3.83 -9.63
N GLU A 414 19.79 2.69 -9.49
CA GLU A 414 19.75 1.92 -8.25
C GLU A 414 21.17 1.50 -7.82
N ALA A 415 21.95 0.91 -8.73
CA ALA A 415 23.33 0.48 -8.46
C ALA A 415 24.28 1.66 -8.16
N GLU A 416 24.01 2.84 -8.72
CA GLU A 416 24.74 4.09 -8.43
C GLU A 416 24.40 4.67 -7.04
N GLY A 417 23.41 4.12 -6.32
CA GLY A 417 23.06 4.52 -4.96
C GLY A 417 21.83 5.45 -4.87
N SER A 418 20.97 5.47 -5.89
CA SER A 418 19.68 6.16 -5.78
C SER A 418 18.77 5.41 -4.81
N HIS A 419 18.06 6.14 -3.96
CA HIS A 419 17.10 5.57 -3.02
C HIS A 419 15.70 5.43 -3.63
N LEU A 420 15.41 6.23 -4.64
CA LEU A 420 14.23 6.13 -5.52
C LEU A 420 14.59 6.69 -6.90
N ILE A 421 13.73 6.46 -7.89
CA ILE A 421 13.91 6.98 -9.25
C ILE A 421 12.71 7.83 -9.68
N ASP A 422 13.01 8.97 -10.29
CA ASP A 422 12.04 9.86 -10.93
C ASP A 422 11.74 9.36 -12.35
N VAL A 423 10.47 9.13 -12.68
CA VAL A 423 10.07 8.52 -13.95
C VAL A 423 9.12 9.45 -14.69
N CYS A 424 9.60 10.02 -15.78
CA CYS A 424 8.83 10.89 -16.67
C CYS A 424 8.89 10.38 -18.11
N ALA A 425 7.75 9.95 -18.66
CA ALA A 425 7.63 9.52 -20.05
C ALA A 425 7.09 10.60 -20.99
N ALA A 426 6.85 11.83 -20.49
CA ALA A 426 6.29 12.91 -21.28
C ALA A 426 7.18 13.23 -22.50
N TYR A 427 6.69 12.91 -23.70
CA TYR A 427 7.37 13.20 -24.95
C TYR A 427 6.37 13.50 -26.06
N VAL A 428 6.62 14.60 -26.79
CA VAL A 428 5.69 15.12 -27.80
C VAL A 428 5.40 14.07 -28.87
N GLY A 429 4.12 13.79 -29.09
CA GLY A 429 3.65 12.85 -30.11
C GLY A 429 3.56 11.39 -29.65
N ARG A 430 3.83 11.09 -28.38
CA ARG A 430 3.60 9.78 -27.77
C ARG A 430 2.39 9.79 -26.82
N ASP A 431 1.87 8.60 -26.54
CA ASP A 431 0.84 8.38 -25.52
C ASP A 431 1.53 8.08 -24.18
N GLU A 432 1.65 9.12 -23.35
CA GLU A 432 2.31 9.02 -22.04
C GLU A 432 1.61 8.02 -21.10
N VAL A 433 0.28 7.86 -21.20
CA VAL A 433 -0.46 6.88 -20.38
C VAL A 433 -0.01 5.47 -20.74
N SER A 434 0.09 5.17 -22.04
CA SER A 434 0.56 3.87 -22.51
C SER A 434 2.03 3.64 -22.15
N ASP A 435 2.88 4.65 -22.33
CA ASP A 435 4.31 4.55 -22.03
C ASP A 435 4.57 4.32 -20.55
N MET A 436 3.89 5.05 -19.66
CA MET A 436 4.02 4.87 -18.21
C MET A 436 3.53 3.49 -17.76
N ARG A 437 2.41 2.98 -18.32
CA ARG A 437 1.95 1.61 -18.03
C ARG A 437 3.01 0.57 -18.39
N HIS A 438 3.63 0.68 -19.58
CA HIS A 438 4.68 -0.25 -19.99
C HIS A 438 5.94 -0.13 -19.13
N LEU A 439 6.44 1.09 -18.91
CA LEU A 439 7.61 1.33 -18.08
C LEU A 439 7.44 0.79 -16.67
N LEU A 440 6.34 1.16 -16.01
CA LEU A 440 6.09 0.77 -14.63
C LEU A 440 5.83 -0.73 -14.51
N PHE A 441 5.21 -1.36 -15.52
CA PHE A 441 5.11 -2.82 -15.57
C PHE A 441 6.48 -3.50 -15.55
N HIS A 442 7.45 -3.00 -16.31
CA HIS A 442 8.82 -3.53 -16.29
C HIS A 442 9.55 -3.19 -14.99
N TYR A 443 9.42 -1.96 -14.50
CA TYR A 443 10.14 -1.49 -13.31
C TYR A 443 9.67 -2.20 -12.05
N ASN A 444 8.36 -2.38 -11.87
CA ASN A 444 7.78 -3.05 -10.71
C ASN A 444 8.31 -4.50 -10.54
N ARG A 445 8.86 -5.11 -11.61
CA ARG A 445 9.41 -6.47 -11.61
C ARG A 445 10.93 -6.56 -11.52
N GLN A 446 11.65 -5.45 -11.72
CA GLN A 446 13.10 -5.45 -11.97
C GLN A 446 13.87 -4.39 -11.19
N VAL A 447 13.19 -3.36 -10.68
CA VAL A 447 13.77 -2.29 -9.88
C VAL A 447 13.32 -2.47 -8.44
N GLN A 448 14.27 -2.55 -7.50
CA GLN A 448 13.93 -2.83 -6.10
C GLN A 448 13.54 -1.57 -5.33
N ILE A 449 14.01 -0.40 -5.76
CA ILE A 449 13.76 0.87 -5.09
C ILE A 449 12.42 1.51 -5.49
N PRO A 450 11.81 2.38 -4.65
CA PRO A 450 10.54 3.03 -4.95
C PRO A 450 10.58 3.98 -6.16
N ILE A 451 9.39 4.31 -6.67
CA ILE A 451 9.20 5.16 -7.84
C ILE A 451 8.61 6.51 -7.44
N MET A 452 9.16 7.58 -8.01
CA MET A 452 8.55 8.90 -8.10
C MET A 452 7.95 9.08 -9.50
N ILE A 453 6.63 9.21 -9.58
CA ILE A 453 5.87 9.36 -10.82
C ILE A 453 5.91 10.83 -11.21
N ASP A 454 6.59 11.17 -12.30
CA ASP A 454 6.72 12.56 -12.79
C ASP A 454 5.84 12.81 -14.02
N SER A 455 4.71 13.47 -13.79
CA SER A 455 3.80 13.90 -14.84
C SER A 455 2.94 15.09 -14.40
N THR A 456 2.51 15.88 -15.39
CA THR A 456 1.56 16.98 -15.19
C THR A 456 0.12 16.57 -15.53
N GLU A 457 -0.09 15.40 -16.14
CA GLU A 457 -1.40 14.97 -16.62
C GLU A 457 -2.08 14.01 -15.62
N VAL A 458 -3.25 14.39 -15.11
CA VAL A 458 -4.00 13.58 -14.13
C VAL A 458 -4.28 12.15 -14.62
N PRO A 459 -4.66 11.89 -15.89
CA PRO A 459 -4.85 10.53 -16.38
C PRO A 459 -3.58 9.67 -16.36
N VAL A 460 -2.41 10.27 -16.58
CA VAL A 460 -1.11 9.58 -16.51
C VAL A 460 -0.78 9.21 -15.08
N ILE A 461 -1.00 10.15 -14.14
CA ILE A 461 -0.79 9.91 -12.71
C ILE A 461 -1.67 8.76 -12.22
N GLU A 462 -2.98 8.78 -12.55
CA GLU A 462 -3.89 7.70 -12.13
C GLU A 462 -3.49 6.35 -12.73
N ALA A 463 -3.19 6.28 -14.03
CA ALA A 463 -2.73 5.05 -14.66
C ALA A 463 -1.41 4.52 -14.06
N SER A 464 -0.51 5.43 -13.66
CA SER A 464 0.75 5.09 -13.00
C SER A 464 0.53 4.51 -11.60
N LEU A 465 -0.37 5.11 -10.81
CA LEU A 465 -0.74 4.61 -9.48
C LEU A 465 -1.41 3.23 -9.52
N GLN A 466 -2.11 2.92 -10.62
CA GLN A 466 -2.68 1.60 -10.92
C GLN A 466 -1.63 0.58 -11.43
N SER A 467 -0.42 1.02 -11.76
CA SER A 467 0.65 0.18 -12.32
C SER A 467 1.79 -0.11 -11.34
N VAL A 468 1.89 0.66 -10.24
CA VAL A 468 3.00 0.56 -9.27
C VAL A 468 2.53 0.06 -7.91
N ALA A 469 3.23 -0.95 -7.39
CA ALA A 469 3.01 -1.47 -6.04
C ALA A 469 3.67 -0.57 -4.97
N GLY A 470 3.32 -0.78 -3.71
CA GLY A 470 3.86 0.01 -2.59
C GLY A 470 3.29 1.43 -2.54
N LYS A 471 3.97 2.31 -1.82
CA LYS A 471 3.63 3.74 -1.65
C LYS A 471 4.57 4.61 -2.49
N PRO A 472 4.16 5.05 -3.69
CA PRO A 472 4.97 5.91 -4.56
C PRO A 472 4.91 7.39 -4.10
N ILE A 473 5.70 8.24 -4.78
CA ILE A 473 5.63 9.70 -4.67
C ILE A 473 5.14 10.27 -6.00
N ILE A 474 4.19 11.20 -5.99
CA ILE A 474 3.73 11.91 -7.19
C ILE A 474 4.49 13.22 -7.31
N ASN A 475 5.14 13.43 -8.45
CA ASN A 475 5.79 14.67 -8.85
C ASN A 475 4.97 15.28 -10.00
N SER A 476 4.16 16.32 -9.78
CA SER A 476 3.99 17.15 -8.59
C SER A 476 2.62 17.84 -8.54
N ILE A 477 2.35 18.62 -7.49
CA ILE A 477 1.20 19.54 -7.35
C ILE A 477 1.67 21.00 -7.24
N ASN A 478 0.79 21.94 -7.62
CA ASN A 478 0.96 23.39 -7.46
C ASN A 478 -0.40 24.11 -7.67
N PHE A 479 -0.43 25.45 -7.57
CA PHE A 479 -1.63 26.26 -7.84
C PHE A 479 -1.62 26.99 -9.20
N GLU A 480 -0.79 26.57 -10.17
CA GLU A 480 -0.63 27.27 -11.46
C GLU A 480 -1.97 27.41 -12.22
N ASP A 481 -2.84 26.41 -12.13
CA ASP A 481 -4.17 26.37 -12.75
C ASP A 481 -5.30 26.80 -11.81
N GLY A 482 -4.97 27.52 -10.72
CA GLY A 482 -5.92 27.86 -9.65
C GLY A 482 -6.18 26.71 -8.66
N GLY A 483 -5.45 25.59 -8.79
CA GLY A 483 -5.50 24.45 -7.86
C GLY A 483 -6.37 23.29 -8.32
N ASP A 484 -7.05 23.38 -9.46
CA ASP A 484 -7.93 22.32 -9.97
C ASP A 484 -7.19 20.98 -10.11
N ARG A 485 -5.97 20.99 -10.64
CA ARG A 485 -5.10 19.80 -10.74
C ARG A 485 -4.64 19.33 -9.37
N LEU A 486 -4.25 20.24 -8.48
CA LEU A 486 -3.82 19.91 -7.11
C LEU A 486 -4.90 19.11 -6.38
N GLU A 487 -6.15 19.56 -6.41
CA GLU A 487 -7.27 18.88 -5.74
C GLU A 487 -7.51 17.47 -6.30
N LYS A 488 -7.40 17.30 -7.63
CA LYS A 488 -7.51 15.99 -8.28
C LYS A 488 -6.37 15.06 -7.87
N VAL A 489 -5.13 15.55 -7.86
CA VAL A 489 -3.97 14.74 -7.48
C VAL A 489 -4.01 14.38 -5.99
N LEU A 490 -4.43 15.29 -5.10
CA LEU A 490 -4.62 14.96 -3.68
C LEU A 490 -5.72 13.91 -3.46
N ALA A 491 -6.79 13.94 -4.24
CA ALA A 491 -7.80 12.87 -4.23
C ALA A 491 -7.21 11.53 -4.67
N LEU A 492 -6.30 11.52 -5.66
CA LEU A 492 -5.58 10.32 -6.07
C LEU A 492 -4.62 9.82 -4.98
N CYS A 493 -3.91 10.71 -4.27
CA CYS A 493 -3.07 10.33 -3.13
C CYS A 493 -3.88 9.62 -2.05
N GLN A 494 -5.07 10.13 -1.71
CA GLN A 494 -5.97 9.50 -0.74
C GLN A 494 -6.53 8.17 -1.25
N LYS A 495 -6.87 8.09 -2.55
CA LYS A 495 -7.46 6.90 -3.17
C LYS A 495 -6.46 5.74 -3.30
N TYR A 496 -5.20 6.03 -3.66
CA TYR A 496 -4.20 5.03 -4.02
C TYR A 496 -3.02 4.91 -3.06
N GLY A 497 -2.95 5.77 -2.03
CA GLY A 497 -1.88 5.81 -1.05
C GLY A 497 -0.56 6.28 -1.66
N ALA A 498 -0.36 7.59 -1.75
CA ALA A 498 0.86 8.19 -2.30
C ALA A 498 1.29 9.45 -1.55
N ALA A 499 2.60 9.69 -1.54
CA ALA A 499 3.19 10.97 -1.13
C ALA A 499 3.26 11.95 -2.32
N VAL A 500 3.63 13.20 -2.08
CA VAL A 500 3.58 14.24 -3.13
C VAL A 500 4.75 15.22 -3.07
N VAL A 501 5.28 15.61 -4.24
CA VAL A 501 6.13 16.78 -4.43
C VAL A 501 5.24 18.01 -4.67
N ALA A 502 5.46 19.05 -3.89
CA ALA A 502 4.70 20.29 -3.91
C ALA A 502 5.59 21.44 -4.38
N LEU A 503 5.36 21.93 -5.60
CA LEU A 503 6.12 23.04 -6.15
C LEU A 503 5.56 24.37 -5.65
N THR A 504 6.43 25.28 -5.21
CA THR A 504 6.06 26.65 -4.79
C THR A 504 5.71 27.57 -5.98
N ILE A 505 4.72 27.14 -6.76
CA ILE A 505 4.15 27.82 -7.93
C ILE A 505 2.67 28.09 -7.63
N ASP A 506 2.20 29.30 -7.94
CA ASP A 506 0.81 29.66 -7.80
C ASP A 506 0.25 30.36 -9.04
N GLU A 507 -0.92 30.99 -8.91
CA GLU A 507 -1.63 31.65 -10.00
C GLU A 507 -0.83 32.83 -10.60
N GLU A 508 0.14 33.37 -9.86
CA GLU A 508 1.05 34.42 -10.31
C GLU A 508 2.33 33.84 -10.95
N GLY A 509 2.45 32.52 -11.00
CA GLY A 509 3.56 31.77 -11.58
C GLY A 509 4.57 31.29 -10.55
N MET A 510 5.81 31.09 -11.00
CA MET A 510 6.89 30.55 -10.17
C MET A 510 7.38 31.59 -9.15
N ALA A 511 7.34 31.26 -7.85
CA ALA A 511 7.80 32.17 -6.81
C ALA A 511 9.33 32.37 -6.87
N LYS A 512 9.76 33.64 -6.94
CA LYS A 512 11.18 34.01 -7.05
C LYS A 512 11.84 34.35 -5.71
N SER A 513 11.11 34.96 -4.77
CA SER A 513 11.64 35.35 -3.46
C SER A 513 11.39 34.30 -2.38
N ALA A 514 12.25 34.25 -1.36
CA ALA A 514 12.15 33.29 -0.27
C ALA A 514 10.80 33.38 0.48
N GLN A 515 10.37 34.60 0.74
CA GLN A 515 9.11 34.89 1.43
C GLN A 515 7.90 34.40 0.63
N ARG A 516 7.87 34.63 -0.69
CA ARG A 516 6.76 34.17 -1.53
C ARG A 516 6.71 32.65 -1.61
N LYS A 517 7.86 31.98 -1.71
CA LYS A 517 7.95 30.51 -1.67
C LYS A 517 7.34 29.97 -0.37
N ALA A 518 7.69 30.57 0.77
CA ALA A 518 7.16 30.17 2.08
C ALA A 518 5.64 30.40 2.23
N GLU A 519 5.10 31.49 1.66
CA GLU A 519 3.66 31.78 1.63
C GLU A 519 2.88 30.72 0.85
N ILE A 520 3.37 30.35 -0.34
CA ILE A 520 2.75 29.30 -1.16
C ILE A 520 2.86 27.94 -0.47
N ALA A 521 4.02 27.63 0.13
CA ALA A 521 4.20 26.40 0.88
C ALA A 521 3.16 26.24 2.00
N GLU A 522 2.82 27.32 2.72
CA GLU A 522 1.76 27.30 3.73
C GLU A 522 0.39 26.94 3.13
N ARG A 523 0.02 27.57 2.00
CA ARG A 523 -1.23 27.30 1.28
C ARG A 523 -1.31 25.83 0.86
N ILE A 524 -0.23 25.27 0.33
CA ILE A 524 -0.19 23.86 -0.09
C ILE A 524 -0.39 22.94 1.11
N LEU A 525 0.33 23.18 2.22
CA LEU A 525 0.23 22.35 3.42
C LEU A 525 -1.17 22.36 4.04
N GLU A 526 -1.89 23.48 3.98
CA GLU A 526 -3.30 23.52 4.38
C GLU A 526 -4.14 22.54 3.56
N ARG A 527 -3.94 22.50 2.23
CA ARG A 527 -4.65 21.57 1.34
C ARG A 527 -4.24 20.12 1.57
N THR A 528 -2.95 19.81 1.67
CA THR A 528 -2.50 18.42 1.89
C THR A 528 -3.06 17.85 3.20
N ARG A 529 -3.05 18.65 4.27
CA ARG A 529 -3.65 18.26 5.57
C ARG A 529 -5.16 18.07 5.48
N ALA A 530 -5.87 18.88 4.69
CA ALA A 530 -7.31 18.71 4.47
C ALA A 530 -7.67 17.38 3.78
N TYR A 531 -6.76 16.83 2.96
CA TYR A 531 -6.88 15.50 2.35
C TYR A 531 -6.36 14.36 3.23
N GLY A 532 -5.83 14.69 4.40
CA GLY A 532 -5.28 13.72 5.35
C GLY A 532 -3.90 13.18 4.98
N LEU A 533 -3.13 13.92 4.17
CA LEU A 533 -1.71 13.60 3.96
C LEU A 533 -0.91 14.11 5.17
N PRO A 534 -0.07 13.26 5.78
CA PRO A 534 0.82 13.71 6.85
C PRO A 534 1.91 14.61 6.26
N ASP A 535 2.37 15.58 7.05
CA ASP A 535 3.41 16.52 6.61
C ASP A 535 4.68 15.84 6.09
N HIS A 536 5.06 14.68 6.65
CA HIS A 536 6.24 13.94 6.21
C HIS A 536 6.11 13.30 4.81
N ASP A 537 4.89 13.22 4.26
CA ASP A 537 4.63 12.78 2.89
C ASP A 537 4.60 13.94 1.89
N VAL A 538 4.81 15.17 2.35
CA VAL A 538 4.91 16.36 1.51
C VAL A 538 6.38 16.70 1.29
N PHE A 539 6.81 16.71 0.03
CA PHE A 539 8.13 17.11 -0.43
C PHE A 539 8.03 18.50 -1.02
N MET A 540 8.28 19.53 -0.21
CA MET A 540 8.21 20.92 -0.64
C MET A 540 9.39 21.26 -1.53
N ASP A 541 9.12 21.63 -2.78
CA ASP A 541 10.09 22.11 -3.75
C ASP A 541 10.05 23.64 -3.81
N CYS A 542 11.10 24.24 -3.24
CA CYS A 542 11.31 25.69 -3.20
C CYS A 542 11.87 26.25 -4.51
N LEU A 543 11.75 25.53 -5.63
CA LEU A 543 12.17 25.83 -7.00
C LEU A 543 13.64 26.19 -7.16
N THR A 544 14.33 25.49 -8.05
CA THR A 544 15.69 25.82 -8.48
C THR A 544 15.65 26.52 -9.84
N PHE A 545 16.16 27.75 -9.91
CA PHE A 545 16.34 28.49 -11.17
C PHE A 545 17.79 28.46 -11.64
N THR A 546 18.03 28.62 -12.93
CA THR A 546 19.40 28.65 -13.46
C THR A 546 20.15 29.93 -13.11
N LEU A 547 21.43 29.80 -12.72
CA LEU A 547 22.36 30.93 -12.57
C LEU A 547 23.17 31.18 -13.86
N GLY A 548 23.02 30.32 -14.87
CA GLY A 548 23.77 30.38 -16.12
C GLY A 548 23.15 31.26 -17.21
N SER A 549 21.99 31.89 -16.96
CA SER A 549 21.25 32.67 -17.97
C SER A 549 21.87 34.04 -18.28
N GLY A 550 22.61 34.61 -17.33
CA GLY A 550 23.12 35.99 -17.42
C GLY A 550 22.06 37.07 -17.15
N ASP A 551 20.85 36.68 -16.74
CA ASP A 551 19.77 37.61 -16.39
C ASP A 551 19.95 38.11 -14.95
N GLU A 552 19.90 39.44 -14.79
CA GLU A 552 20.06 40.11 -13.50
C GLU A 552 18.96 39.72 -12.49
N GLU A 553 17.75 39.38 -12.97
CA GLU A 553 16.65 38.96 -12.11
C GLU A 553 16.94 37.67 -11.34
N PHE A 554 17.66 36.73 -11.95
CA PHE A 554 17.93 35.41 -11.37
C PHE A 554 19.23 35.34 -10.55
N ARG A 555 19.94 36.46 -10.38
CA ARG A 555 21.24 36.48 -9.67
C ARG A 555 21.15 35.98 -8.24
N ARG A 556 20.10 36.38 -7.53
CA ARG A 556 19.84 35.97 -6.15
C ARG A 556 19.07 34.66 -6.05
N ALA A 557 18.68 34.05 -7.17
CA ALA A 557 17.70 32.95 -7.15
C ALA A 557 18.14 31.77 -6.26
N ALA A 558 19.43 31.44 -6.25
CA ALA A 558 19.95 30.38 -5.38
C ALA A 558 19.86 30.74 -3.89
N ILE A 559 20.16 31.99 -3.51
CA ILE A 559 19.99 32.50 -2.15
C ILE A 559 18.52 32.42 -1.76
N GLU A 560 17.62 32.90 -2.62
CA GLU A 560 16.18 32.90 -2.33
C GLU A 560 15.62 31.48 -2.18
N THR A 561 16.16 30.48 -2.89
CA THR A 561 15.81 29.07 -2.71
C THR A 561 16.36 28.51 -1.40
N ILE A 562 17.62 28.78 -1.05
CA ILE A 562 18.26 28.32 0.19
C ILE A 562 17.54 28.92 1.41
N ASP A 563 17.29 30.22 1.39
CA ASP A 563 16.57 30.93 2.46
C ASP A 563 15.12 30.42 2.60
N ALA A 564 14.44 30.11 1.49
CA ALA A 564 13.09 29.53 1.53
C ALA A 564 13.05 28.17 2.22
N ILE A 565 14.04 27.30 1.96
CA ILE A 565 14.14 25.98 2.60
C ILE A 565 14.24 26.15 4.10
N GLU A 566 15.13 27.03 4.58
CA GLU A 566 15.28 27.31 6.00
C GLU A 566 13.96 27.86 6.60
N LEU A 567 13.32 28.83 5.94
CA LEU A 567 12.07 29.42 6.39
C LEU A 567 10.95 28.38 6.52
N VAL A 568 10.76 27.54 5.50
CA VAL A 568 9.73 26.50 5.49
C VAL A 568 9.98 25.46 6.57
N LEU A 569 11.20 24.92 6.66
CA LEU A 569 11.52 23.84 7.60
C LEU A 569 11.59 24.30 9.06
N LYS A 570 11.95 25.57 9.30
CA LYS A 570 11.85 26.17 10.63
C LYS A 570 10.41 26.21 11.13
N LYS A 571 9.44 26.45 10.24
CA LYS A 571 8.02 26.49 10.58
C LYS A 571 7.37 25.11 10.58
N HIS A 572 7.75 24.25 9.63
CA HIS A 572 7.20 22.92 9.41
C HIS A 572 8.32 21.86 9.37
N PRO A 573 8.91 21.51 10.53
CA PRO A 573 10.10 20.66 10.61
C PRO A 573 9.87 19.19 10.21
N LYS A 574 8.61 18.81 9.97
CA LYS A 574 8.22 17.46 9.57
C LYS A 574 8.07 17.30 8.06
N VAL A 575 7.96 18.41 7.34
CA VAL A 575 7.87 18.42 5.88
C VAL A 575 9.23 18.04 5.30
N ASN A 576 9.23 17.24 4.24
CA ASN A 576 10.44 17.01 3.47
C ASN A 576 10.69 18.18 2.52
N SER A 577 11.94 18.49 2.25
CA SER A 577 12.33 19.49 1.25
C SER A 577 13.06 18.78 0.11
N ILE A 578 12.68 19.09 -1.13
CA ILE A 578 13.26 18.50 -2.34
C ILE A 578 13.63 19.58 -3.34
N LEU A 579 14.67 19.33 -4.16
CA LEU A 579 14.99 20.18 -5.30
C LEU A 579 15.42 19.34 -6.50
N GLY A 580 14.99 19.77 -7.69
CA GLY A 580 15.65 19.47 -8.96
C GLY A 580 16.99 20.22 -9.07
N VAL A 581 18.04 19.73 -8.42
CA VAL A 581 19.33 20.42 -8.28
C VAL A 581 19.95 20.73 -9.64
N SER A 582 19.82 19.83 -10.62
CA SER A 582 20.42 19.99 -11.95
C SER A 582 19.93 21.23 -12.73
N ASN A 583 18.84 21.86 -12.30
CA ASN A 583 18.32 23.09 -12.92
C ASN A 583 19.23 24.30 -12.68
N ILE A 584 19.98 24.33 -11.58
CA ILE A 584 20.84 25.46 -11.18
C ILE A 584 21.88 25.82 -12.25
N SER A 585 22.29 24.83 -13.03
CA SER A 585 23.42 24.91 -13.96
C SER A 585 23.03 24.81 -15.44
N PHE A 586 21.74 24.93 -15.78
CA PHE A 586 21.31 25.00 -17.19
C PHE A 586 22.01 26.14 -17.95
N GLY A 587 22.49 25.82 -19.15
CA GLY A 587 23.30 26.72 -19.97
C GLY A 587 24.82 26.61 -19.76
N LEU A 588 25.30 25.93 -18.71
CA LEU A 588 26.73 25.77 -18.44
C LEU A 588 27.32 24.49 -19.06
N LYS A 589 28.65 24.49 -19.28
CA LYS A 589 29.40 23.32 -19.76
C LYS A 589 29.37 22.17 -18.73
N PRO A 590 29.43 20.89 -19.16
CA PRO A 590 29.30 19.73 -18.26
C PRO A 590 30.20 19.74 -17.02
N SER A 591 31.48 20.13 -17.15
CA SER A 591 32.41 20.21 -16.01
C SER A 591 31.99 21.28 -15.00
N ALA A 592 31.57 22.45 -15.47
CA ALA A 592 31.08 23.53 -14.61
C ALA A 592 29.76 23.15 -13.91
N ARG A 593 28.88 22.43 -14.60
CA ARG A 593 27.63 21.90 -14.02
C ARG A 593 27.90 21.01 -12.82
N GLN A 594 28.86 20.08 -12.93
CA GLN A 594 29.18 19.17 -11.82
C GLN A 594 29.61 19.93 -10.57
N ILE A 595 30.45 20.95 -10.73
CA ILE A 595 30.92 21.76 -9.60
C ILE A 595 29.79 22.61 -9.02
N LEU A 596 29.04 23.33 -9.87
CA LEU A 596 27.95 24.20 -9.40
C LEU A 596 26.81 23.39 -8.73
N ASN A 597 26.43 22.25 -9.30
CA ASN A 597 25.44 21.36 -8.69
C ASN A 597 25.91 20.87 -7.32
N SER A 598 27.20 20.51 -7.19
CA SER A 598 27.76 20.03 -5.93
C SER A 598 27.82 21.13 -4.87
N ALA A 599 28.23 22.35 -5.25
CA ALA A 599 28.26 23.50 -4.35
C ALA A 599 26.85 23.93 -3.91
N PHE A 600 25.91 24.05 -4.84
CA PHE A 600 24.53 24.40 -4.53
C PHE A 600 23.87 23.36 -3.62
N LEU A 601 24.03 22.06 -3.93
CA LEU A 601 23.49 20.98 -3.10
C LEU A 601 24.10 21.00 -1.69
N HIS A 602 25.40 21.27 -1.55
CA HIS A 602 26.03 21.40 -0.24
C HIS A 602 25.35 22.47 0.61
N TYR A 603 25.20 23.69 0.07
CA TYR A 603 24.58 24.80 0.81
C TYR A 603 23.08 24.59 1.06
N ALA A 604 22.35 24.02 0.09
CA ALA A 604 20.95 23.69 0.29
C ALA A 604 20.77 22.65 1.42
N ARG A 605 21.67 21.67 1.53
CA ARG A 605 21.67 20.70 2.63
C ARG A 605 22.01 21.34 3.98
N GLU A 606 22.93 22.29 4.03
CA GLU A 606 23.20 23.06 5.25
C GLU A 606 21.95 23.84 5.73
N ALA A 607 21.15 24.35 4.80
CA ALA A 607 19.87 25.01 5.10
C ALA A 607 18.72 24.03 5.44
N GLY A 608 18.93 22.72 5.30
CA GLY A 608 17.98 21.68 5.72
C GLY A 608 17.36 20.85 4.60
N LEU A 609 17.80 20.98 3.34
CA LEU A 609 17.32 20.14 2.23
C LEU A 609 17.42 18.65 2.59
N THR A 610 16.28 17.94 2.57
CA THR A 610 16.21 16.53 3.00
C THR A 610 16.34 15.55 1.85
N SER A 611 16.08 15.99 0.62
CA SER A 611 16.05 15.16 -0.57
C SER A 611 16.44 15.92 -1.84
N ALA A 612 16.91 15.23 -2.88
CA ALA A 612 17.24 15.89 -4.15
C ALA A 612 17.08 14.95 -5.35
N ILE A 613 16.58 15.51 -6.45
CA ILE A 613 16.56 14.88 -7.77
C ILE A 613 17.89 15.22 -8.46
N VAL A 614 18.76 14.21 -8.59
CA VAL A 614 20.15 14.36 -9.01
C VAL A 614 20.69 13.13 -9.73
N HIS A 615 21.68 13.35 -10.60
CA HIS A 615 22.60 12.30 -11.03
C HIS A 615 23.69 12.12 -9.97
N PHE A 616 23.42 11.29 -8.96
CA PHE A 616 24.23 11.18 -7.75
C PHE A 616 25.72 10.89 -8.01
N SER A 617 26.05 10.01 -8.96
CA SER A 617 27.44 9.68 -9.31
C SER A 617 28.26 10.87 -9.86
N LYS A 618 27.61 12.00 -10.17
CA LYS A 618 28.24 13.25 -10.62
C LYS A 618 28.41 14.30 -9.52
N ILE A 619 27.91 14.05 -8.31
CA ILE A 619 28.10 14.93 -7.16
C ILE A 619 29.49 14.71 -6.58
N ILE A 620 30.26 15.78 -6.45
CA ILE A 620 31.64 15.75 -5.96
C ILE A 620 31.67 16.41 -4.57
N PRO A 621 32.13 15.72 -3.52
CA PRO A 621 32.31 16.32 -2.21
C PRO A 621 33.24 17.54 -2.24
N GLU A 622 32.95 18.57 -1.45
CA GLU A 622 33.72 19.82 -1.36
C GLU A 622 35.24 19.57 -1.24
N ASN A 623 35.64 18.65 -0.35
CA ASN A 623 37.05 18.34 -0.09
C ASN A 623 37.80 17.69 -1.27
N LYS A 624 37.09 17.33 -2.35
CA LYS A 624 37.67 16.80 -3.60
C LYS A 624 37.67 17.83 -4.73
N ILE A 625 37.13 19.03 -4.50
CA ILE A 625 37.12 20.14 -5.45
C ILE A 625 38.26 21.10 -5.07
N ASP A 626 38.94 21.65 -6.07
CA ASP A 626 39.97 22.67 -5.85
C ASP A 626 39.36 23.88 -5.09
N PRO A 627 39.99 24.36 -4.00
CA PRO A 627 39.42 25.45 -3.19
C PRO A 627 39.11 26.73 -3.96
N GLU A 628 39.88 27.08 -5.00
CA GLU A 628 39.61 28.26 -5.82
C GLU A 628 38.38 28.05 -6.70
N ILE A 629 38.22 26.84 -7.26
CA ILE A 629 37.04 26.50 -8.08
C ILE A 629 35.78 26.43 -7.22
N TRP A 630 35.88 25.84 -6.01
CA TRP A 630 34.78 25.83 -5.05
C TRP A 630 34.36 27.25 -4.71
N LYS A 631 35.34 28.12 -4.38
CA LYS A 631 35.07 29.54 -4.10
C LYS A 631 34.32 30.21 -5.25
N ILE A 632 34.71 30.01 -6.50
CA ILE A 632 34.00 30.58 -7.66
C ILE A 632 32.54 30.10 -7.72
N ALA A 633 32.29 28.81 -7.48
CA ALA A 633 30.93 28.27 -7.46
C ALA A 633 30.12 28.81 -6.28
N SER A 634 30.71 28.92 -5.09
CA SER A 634 30.10 29.52 -3.90
C SER A 634 29.78 30.99 -4.10
N ASP A 635 30.69 31.75 -4.72
CA ASP A 635 30.49 33.16 -5.02
C ASP A 635 29.38 33.35 -6.07
N LEU A 636 29.19 32.39 -6.98
CA LEU A 636 28.06 32.38 -7.91
C LEU A 636 26.74 32.07 -7.16
N VAL A 637 26.72 31.08 -6.27
CA VAL A 637 25.53 30.71 -5.46
C VAL A 637 25.09 31.87 -4.55
N TYR A 638 26.02 32.58 -3.93
CA TYR A 638 25.74 33.67 -2.99
C TYR A 638 25.82 35.07 -3.60
N ASP A 639 25.88 35.20 -4.93
CA ASP A 639 26.01 36.47 -5.67
C ASP A 639 27.11 37.41 -5.11
N ARG A 640 28.28 36.87 -4.81
CA ARG A 640 29.44 37.61 -4.24
C ARG A 640 30.39 38.14 -5.31
N ARG A 641 29.87 38.52 -6.46
CA ARG A 641 30.71 38.88 -7.62
C ARG A 641 31.46 40.19 -7.37
N GLU A 642 32.76 40.15 -7.58
CA GLU A 642 33.61 41.33 -7.62
C GLU A 642 33.87 41.72 -9.09
N PHE A 643 33.60 42.97 -9.45
CA PHE A 643 34.01 43.48 -10.76
C PHE A 643 35.46 43.95 -10.66
N ALA A 644 36.30 43.53 -11.61
CA ALA A 644 37.60 44.18 -11.76
C ALA A 644 37.34 45.68 -12.01
N ALA A 645 37.94 46.54 -11.18
CA ALA A 645 37.89 47.97 -11.41
C ALA A 645 38.43 48.24 -12.81
N VAL A 646 37.59 48.85 -13.66
CA VAL A 646 37.89 49.15 -15.07
C VAL A 646 39.07 50.12 -15.17
#